data_AF-G4YRL5-F1
#
_entry.id   AF-G4YRL5-F1
#
_cell.length_a   1.000
_cell.length_b   1.000
_cell.length_c   1.000
_cell.angle_alpha   90.00
_cell.angle_beta   90.00
_cell.angle_gamma   90.00
#
_symmetry.space_group_name_H-M   'P 1'
#
loop_
_entity.id
_entity.type
_entity.pdbx_description
1 polymer ?
#
loop_
_entity_poly.entity_id
_entity_poly.type
_entity_poly.pdbx_seq_one_letter_code
_entity_poly.pdbx_strand_id
1 'polypeptide(L)'
;MTESVQYEAAPTLEPQDKPSTWATAYFEQRKSRRAKQKQGGRKIGLQVIGAVLAVTGRIVLAPLLVLLIFTSTNYMNGAAFFIESKDSYFAFNERDLVMTGGCTGCHIPCRRAMFLLNTFNHEALKSKPMFEDLYTATTWDYSVLSAEALALGDALDANGAICTGGVNEWGSPNTVVTTSAEELLQVIIVLNLSVAPQMIAELEKGVELKDECTTKWAIIALIHLFQFQTVKDSADYSSIPAADFNVFPEYTECRPLVSNDNIVGSKLALSTNGEDLLAVVPDLLKQFPYGFDSSLPAVSRVMVAHNTYHPAKTVIQPLFRAYYAGCRVREVNTTGVYIEESCTAVKRWETYGLMIQSPDDIPVCSTTNVCVHNYYNSLWEWISEVDSSVEGRVSEYINVFRNRYADTVALSVLPGMVMVQMLLMGVISLYQIMSHKRSVLLTQIWAYRCQNGRMQVLYLAQVTYHLAFSSDLYYLGLATGTLTVESVANLTFGFFVFSYTYINLLKARSGEQQLDRHFRLTWETMQIIITPCVATLLLSVRETSLSFFVDWNGELLRKTTARGAKYCKLNDSCILMNVNLAVVVLVISTVLGLIAFATSFIIQKRSKHWENIQSFASSVSSRTASLYATKPVLLHELTSFEQHCLGCPFTKLFKDCDDFAYMTFMGKRCTTVEALLLTGYLFYGQNIYQAGSVVLLLMARLIPRKFLRTFNVILIRWHMDPEDGSLTHALSCTWFHASNENYKLSEATPLS
;
A
#
# COMPACT_ATOMS: atom_id res chain seq x y z
N MET A 1 91.42 70.95 -38.49
CA MET A 1 90.92 71.06 -37.10
C MET A 1 89.46 71.43 -37.20
N THR A 2 88.48 70.64 -36.79
CA THR A 2 88.47 69.54 -35.82
C THR A 2 87.23 68.68 -36.07
N GLU A 3 87.37 67.35 -35.97
CA GLU A 3 86.27 66.37 -36.00
C GLU A 3 85.40 66.45 -34.74
N SER A 4 84.11 66.10 -34.85
CA SER A 4 83.48 65.13 -33.95
C SER A 4 82.09 64.74 -34.47
N VAL A 5 81.91 63.42 -34.59
CA VAL A 5 80.70 62.71 -35.01
C VAL A 5 79.79 62.53 -33.78
N GLN A 6 78.50 62.90 -33.88
CA GLN A 6 77.49 62.61 -32.87
C GLN A 6 76.85 61.24 -33.11
N TYR A 7 76.83 60.42 -32.06
CA TYR A 7 76.21 59.10 -32.00
C TYR A 7 74.68 59.18 -31.85
N GLU A 8 74.00 58.31 -32.59
CA GLU A 8 72.57 58.04 -32.58
C GLU A 8 72.19 57.22 -31.34
N ALA A 9 71.18 57.65 -30.57
CA ALA A 9 70.67 56.94 -29.40
C ALA A 9 69.45 56.09 -29.77
N ALA A 10 69.53 54.79 -29.51
CA ALA A 10 68.49 53.79 -29.75
C ALA A 10 67.29 53.95 -28.79
N PRO A 11 66.05 53.66 -29.24
CA PRO A 11 64.87 53.67 -28.39
C PRO A 11 64.84 52.45 -27.45
N THR A 12 64.54 52.74 -26.19
CA THR A 12 64.33 51.80 -25.08
C THR A 12 63.13 50.88 -25.32
N LEU A 13 63.37 49.57 -25.28
CA LEU A 13 62.36 48.52 -25.24
C LEU A 13 61.54 48.59 -23.94
N GLU A 14 60.21 48.65 -24.07
CA GLU A 14 59.27 48.40 -22.97
C GLU A 14 59.41 46.97 -22.43
N PRO A 15 59.23 46.74 -21.12
CA PRO A 15 59.24 45.39 -20.56
C PRO A 15 58.02 44.59 -21.01
N GLN A 16 58.26 43.41 -21.61
CA GLN A 16 57.22 42.42 -21.94
C GLN A 16 56.37 42.08 -20.70
N ASP A 17 55.05 42.24 -20.83
CA ASP A 17 54.06 41.72 -19.89
C ASP A 17 54.25 40.21 -19.67
N LYS A 18 54.36 39.80 -18.39
CA LYS A 18 54.38 38.38 -18.02
C LYS A 18 53.09 37.69 -18.51
N PRO A 19 53.17 36.50 -19.11
CA PRO A 19 51.97 35.77 -19.53
C PRO A 19 51.05 35.52 -18.34
N SER A 20 49.77 35.85 -18.49
CA SER A 20 48.74 35.55 -17.49
C SER A 20 48.67 34.04 -17.26
N THR A 21 48.69 33.59 -16.01
CA THR A 21 48.53 32.17 -15.66
C THR A 21 47.24 31.60 -16.26
N TRP A 22 47.21 30.29 -16.58
CA TRP A 22 46.09 29.58 -17.22
C TRP A 22 44.73 29.90 -16.59
N ALA A 23 44.71 29.94 -15.24
CA ALA A 23 43.54 30.29 -14.47
C ALA A 23 43.09 31.75 -14.65
N THR A 24 44.02 32.70 -14.66
CA THR A 24 43.76 34.13 -14.80
C THR A 24 43.14 34.44 -16.16
N ALA A 25 43.73 33.89 -17.23
CA ALA A 25 43.20 34.02 -18.59
C ALA A 25 41.77 33.47 -18.73
N TYR A 26 41.49 32.34 -18.08
CA TYR A 26 40.14 31.74 -18.09
C TYR A 26 39.10 32.62 -17.41
N PHE A 27 39.42 33.20 -16.23
CA PHE A 27 38.48 34.05 -15.50
C PHE A 27 38.21 35.39 -16.21
N GLU A 28 39.21 35.98 -16.86
CA GLU A 28 39.05 37.19 -17.66
C GLU A 28 38.18 36.96 -18.90
N GLN A 29 38.44 35.89 -19.66
CA GLN A 29 37.62 35.52 -20.82
C GLN A 29 36.17 35.19 -20.42
N ARG A 30 35.97 34.60 -19.24
CA ARG A 30 34.63 34.32 -18.70
C ARG A 30 33.90 35.60 -18.29
N LYS A 31 34.60 36.59 -17.71
CA LYS A 31 34.03 37.89 -17.32
C LYS A 31 33.55 38.65 -18.56
N SER A 32 34.33 38.64 -19.65
CA SER A 32 33.95 39.28 -20.92
C SER A 32 32.78 38.57 -21.61
N ARG A 33 32.76 37.22 -21.63
CA ARG A 33 31.62 36.44 -22.14
C ARG A 33 30.33 36.68 -21.35
N ARG A 34 30.39 36.75 -20.02
CA ARG A 34 29.20 37.03 -19.17
C ARG A 34 28.64 38.43 -19.40
N ALA A 35 29.47 39.42 -19.70
CA ALA A 35 29.02 40.76 -20.05
C ALA A 35 28.24 40.76 -21.38
N LYS A 36 28.75 40.05 -22.41
CA LYS A 36 28.06 39.90 -23.71
C LYS A 36 26.76 39.09 -23.61
N GLN A 37 26.70 38.07 -22.77
CA GLN A 37 25.54 37.19 -22.64
C GLN A 37 24.36 37.83 -21.89
N LYS A 38 24.57 38.89 -21.10
CA LYS A 38 23.49 39.66 -20.47
C LYS A 38 22.64 40.48 -21.46
N GLN A 39 23.12 40.69 -22.69
CA GLN A 39 22.43 41.47 -23.73
C GLN A 39 21.58 40.60 -24.70
N GLY A 40 21.73 39.28 -24.70
CA GLY A 40 20.95 38.37 -25.54
C GLY A 40 19.92 37.57 -24.73
N GLY A 41 18.63 37.76 -25.00
CA GLY A 41 17.54 37.09 -24.29
C GLY A 41 17.68 35.56 -24.25
N ARG A 42 17.48 34.97 -23.06
CA ARG A 42 17.56 33.52 -22.83
C ARG A 42 16.29 32.82 -23.32
N LYS A 43 16.39 32.00 -24.38
CA LYS A 43 15.38 30.96 -24.64
C LYS A 43 15.66 29.78 -23.71
N ILE A 44 14.70 29.47 -22.82
CA ILE A 44 14.79 28.35 -21.88
C ILE A 44 14.35 27.07 -22.62
N GLY A 45 15.25 26.11 -22.78
CA GLY A 45 14.94 24.83 -23.43
C GLY A 45 14.12 23.89 -22.53
N LEU A 46 13.36 22.98 -23.14
CA LEU A 46 12.49 22.01 -22.46
C LEU A 46 13.23 21.16 -21.40
N GLN A 47 14.50 20.83 -21.65
CA GLN A 47 15.36 20.10 -20.71
C GLN A 47 15.67 20.89 -19.42
N VAL A 48 15.69 22.23 -19.49
CA VAL A 48 15.90 23.09 -18.32
C VAL A 48 14.66 23.09 -17.42
N ILE A 49 13.46 23.08 -18.01
CA ILE A 49 12.20 22.99 -17.28
C ILE A 49 12.12 21.64 -16.54
N GLY A 50 12.41 20.53 -17.23
CA GLY A 50 12.46 19.20 -16.60
C GLY A 50 13.48 19.11 -15.46
N ALA A 51 14.64 19.76 -15.61
CA ALA A 51 15.65 19.79 -14.54
C ALA A 51 15.20 20.60 -13.32
N VAL A 52 14.56 21.75 -13.54
CA VAL A 52 13.99 22.56 -12.45
C VAL A 52 12.89 21.79 -11.71
N LEU A 53 11.99 21.13 -12.43
CA LEU A 53 10.92 20.33 -11.83
C LEU A 53 11.47 19.17 -10.99
N ALA A 54 12.40 18.39 -11.54
CA ALA A 54 13.02 17.28 -10.83
C ALA A 54 13.77 17.73 -9.56
N VAL A 55 14.50 18.85 -9.64
CA VAL A 55 15.24 19.43 -8.51
C VAL A 55 14.28 19.95 -7.44
N THR A 56 13.30 20.79 -7.80
CA THR A 56 12.33 21.33 -6.85
C THR A 56 11.51 20.23 -6.19
N GLY A 57 11.07 19.24 -6.99
CA GLY A 57 10.33 18.09 -6.48
C GLY A 57 11.12 17.29 -5.44
N ARG A 58 12.38 16.97 -5.74
CA ARG A 58 13.21 16.14 -4.84
C ARG A 58 13.70 16.87 -3.59
N ILE A 59 13.93 18.17 -3.66
CA ILE A 59 14.66 18.92 -2.63
C ILE A 59 13.74 19.76 -1.76
N VAL A 60 12.60 20.18 -2.30
CA VAL A 60 11.64 21.00 -1.57
C VAL A 60 10.38 20.20 -1.31
N LEU A 61 9.70 19.73 -2.37
CA LEU A 61 8.38 19.12 -2.21
C LEU A 61 8.44 17.79 -1.44
N ALA A 62 9.29 16.85 -1.86
CA ALA A 62 9.36 15.53 -1.23
C ALA A 62 9.78 15.58 0.26
N PRO A 63 10.82 16.36 0.68
CA PRO A 63 11.15 16.50 2.09
C PRO A 63 10.04 17.14 2.93
N LEU A 64 9.34 18.16 2.40
CA LEU A 64 8.21 18.78 3.08
C LEU A 64 7.04 17.81 3.26
N LEU A 65 6.74 17.00 2.24
CA LEU A 65 5.69 15.98 2.32
C LEU A 65 6.03 14.89 3.34
N VAL A 66 7.27 14.39 3.34
CA VAL A 66 7.71 13.38 4.34
C VAL A 66 7.68 13.97 5.75
N LEU A 67 8.14 15.21 5.92
CA LEU A 67 8.07 15.91 7.19
C LEU A 67 6.62 16.04 7.67
N LEU A 68 5.70 16.45 6.78
CA LEU A 68 4.29 16.56 7.09
C LEU A 68 3.71 15.21 7.53
N ILE A 69 4.01 14.11 6.82
CA ILE A 69 3.56 12.77 7.24
C ILE A 69 4.11 12.43 8.63
N PHE A 70 5.39 12.66 8.88
CA PHE A 70 6.02 12.32 10.17
C PHE A 70 5.54 13.17 11.34
N THR A 71 5.09 14.41 11.10
CA THR A 71 4.59 15.29 12.16
C THR A 71 3.07 15.25 12.33
N SER A 72 2.31 14.89 11.28
CA SER A 72 0.85 14.81 11.33
C SER A 72 0.30 13.42 11.65
N THR A 73 1.14 12.38 11.61
CA THR A 73 0.75 10.98 11.87
C THR A 73 1.60 10.38 12.99
N ASN A 74 1.20 9.21 13.48
CA ASN A 74 1.97 8.48 14.50
C ASN A 74 3.15 7.68 13.92
N TYR A 75 3.51 7.90 12.65
CA TYR A 75 4.51 7.10 11.93
C TYR A 75 5.83 6.95 12.69
N MET A 76 6.33 8.02 13.32
CA MET A 76 7.56 7.99 14.13
C MET A 76 7.33 7.68 15.62
N ASN A 77 6.08 7.66 16.08
CA ASN A 77 5.68 7.56 17.49
C ASN A 77 5.01 6.21 17.81
N GLY A 78 5.52 5.13 17.23
CA GLY A 78 5.04 3.77 17.52
C GLY A 78 3.73 3.39 16.81
N ALA A 79 3.59 3.78 15.54
CA ALA A 79 2.43 3.40 14.73
C ALA A 79 2.20 1.88 14.65
N ALA A 80 0.93 1.49 14.60
CA ALA A 80 0.51 0.13 14.31
C ALA A 80 0.37 -0.11 12.80
N PHE A 81 0.55 -1.36 12.39
CA PHE A 81 0.39 -1.79 11.01
C PHE A 81 -1.09 -1.81 10.58
N PHE A 82 -1.97 -2.19 11.51
CA PHE A 82 -3.41 -2.31 11.31
C PHE A 82 -4.18 -1.40 12.25
N ILE A 83 -5.43 -1.11 11.90
CA ILE A 83 -6.37 -0.43 12.79
C ILE A 83 -6.64 -1.27 14.04
N GLU A 84 -6.75 -0.61 15.18
CA GLU A 84 -7.05 -1.22 16.46
C GLU A 84 -8.57 -1.19 16.73
N SER A 85 -9.02 -1.85 17.80
CA SER A 85 -10.45 -1.94 18.14
C SER A 85 -11.14 -0.57 18.29
N LYS A 86 -10.40 0.45 18.75
CA LYS A 86 -10.91 1.84 18.88
C LYS A 86 -11.12 2.55 17.53
N ASP A 87 -10.42 2.09 16.50
CA ASP A 87 -10.44 2.64 15.13
C ASP A 87 -11.30 1.76 14.20
N SER A 88 -11.93 0.73 14.77
CA SER A 88 -12.82 -0.19 14.07
C SER A 88 -14.04 0.54 13.51
N TYR A 89 -14.45 0.17 12.30
CA TYR A 89 -15.57 0.80 11.62
C TYR A 89 -16.58 -0.24 11.11
N PHE A 90 -17.84 0.16 11.08
CA PHE A 90 -18.94 -0.66 10.62
C PHE A 90 -19.08 -0.60 9.10
N ALA A 91 -19.21 -1.75 8.44
CA ALA A 91 -19.32 -1.83 6.98
C ALA A 91 -20.18 -3.00 6.49
N PHE A 92 -20.76 -2.83 5.30
CA PHE A 92 -21.44 -3.86 4.51
C PHE A 92 -20.56 -4.37 3.39
N ASN A 93 -20.57 -5.68 3.15
CA ASN A 93 -20.17 -6.26 1.88
C ASN A 93 -21.16 -7.36 1.50
N GLU A 94 -21.74 -7.26 0.30
CA GLU A 94 -22.47 -8.36 -0.30
C GLU A 94 -21.48 -9.42 -0.82
N ARG A 95 -21.80 -10.71 -0.66
CA ARG A 95 -20.95 -11.84 -1.08
C ARG A 95 -19.47 -11.64 -0.70
N ASP A 96 -19.18 -11.43 0.59
CA ASP A 96 -17.80 -11.23 1.00
C ASP A 96 -16.97 -12.48 0.70
N LEU A 97 -16.00 -12.33 -0.21
CA LEU A 97 -15.13 -13.43 -0.65
C LEU A 97 -14.29 -14.00 0.49
N VAL A 98 -14.00 -13.22 1.54
CA VAL A 98 -13.33 -13.72 2.75
C VAL A 98 -14.26 -14.63 3.58
N MET A 99 -15.56 -14.52 3.37
CA MET A 99 -16.63 -15.29 4.02
C MET A 99 -17.39 -16.18 3.02
N THR A 100 -16.71 -16.61 1.96
CA THR A 100 -17.26 -17.60 1.03
C THR A 100 -16.85 -19.00 1.46
N GLY A 101 -17.79 -19.94 1.38
CA GLY A 101 -17.58 -21.34 1.69
C GLY A 101 -18.62 -22.22 1.01
N GLY A 102 -19.00 -23.29 1.69
CA GLY A 102 -20.05 -24.16 1.24
C GLY A 102 -20.18 -25.42 2.08
N CYS A 103 -20.85 -26.41 1.52
CA CYS A 103 -21.08 -27.70 2.15
C CYS A 103 -21.07 -28.79 1.07
N THR A 104 -20.11 -29.72 1.14
CA THR A 104 -19.96 -30.80 0.15
C THR A 104 -20.73 -32.03 0.61
N GLY A 105 -21.60 -32.57 -0.25
CA GLY A 105 -22.47 -33.71 0.07
C GLY A 105 -23.67 -33.35 0.94
N CYS A 106 -23.97 -32.04 1.06
CA CYS A 106 -25.02 -31.53 1.93
C CYS A 106 -26.29 -31.13 1.17
N HIS A 107 -26.26 -31.12 -0.16
CA HIS A 107 -27.47 -30.99 -0.95
C HIS A 107 -28.34 -32.24 -0.72
N ILE A 108 -29.47 -32.07 -0.07
CA ILE A 108 -30.37 -33.13 0.37
C ILE A 108 -31.78 -32.94 -0.21
N PRO A 109 -32.59 -34.00 -0.31
CA PRO A 109 -34.01 -33.84 -0.64
C PRO A 109 -34.72 -32.93 0.35
N CYS A 110 -35.63 -32.08 -0.12
CA CYS A 110 -36.32 -31.12 0.73
C CYS A 110 -37.16 -31.79 1.81
N ARG A 111 -37.71 -32.99 1.60
CA ARG A 111 -38.32 -33.79 2.68
C ARG A 111 -37.39 -34.01 3.89
N ARG A 112 -36.08 -34.16 3.66
CA ARG A 112 -35.09 -34.30 4.73
C ARG A 112 -34.87 -32.98 5.47
N ALA A 113 -34.81 -31.86 4.75
CA ALA A 113 -34.74 -30.54 5.39
C ALA A 113 -36.00 -30.27 6.23
N MET A 114 -37.19 -30.59 5.72
CA MET A 114 -38.45 -30.50 6.47
C MET A 114 -38.41 -31.34 7.76
N PHE A 115 -37.91 -32.57 7.69
CA PHE A 115 -37.72 -33.42 8.88
C PHE A 115 -36.80 -32.74 9.91
N LEU A 116 -35.64 -32.24 9.47
CA LEU A 116 -34.67 -31.59 10.35
C LEU A 116 -35.23 -30.35 11.04
N LEU A 117 -35.92 -29.47 10.29
CA LEU A 117 -36.58 -28.29 10.84
C LEU A 117 -37.70 -28.65 11.83
N ASN A 118 -38.51 -29.68 11.51
CA ASN A 118 -39.60 -30.15 12.37
C ASN A 118 -39.09 -30.65 13.75
N THR A 119 -37.83 -31.06 13.85
CA THR A 119 -37.27 -31.54 15.12
C THR A 119 -37.15 -30.46 16.21
N PHE A 120 -37.33 -29.18 15.88
CA PHE A 120 -37.44 -28.12 16.89
C PHE A 120 -38.74 -28.21 17.70
N ASN A 121 -39.75 -28.96 17.24
CA ASN A 121 -40.98 -29.26 17.98
C ASN A 121 -41.66 -27.99 18.53
N HIS A 122 -41.76 -26.95 17.68
CA HIS A 122 -42.34 -25.65 18.01
C HIS A 122 -41.57 -24.81 19.05
N GLU A 123 -40.39 -25.25 19.50
CA GLU A 123 -39.51 -24.46 20.35
C GLU A 123 -38.67 -23.47 19.52
N ALA A 124 -38.34 -22.33 20.13
CA ALA A 124 -37.50 -21.32 19.47
C ALA A 124 -36.00 -21.66 19.51
N LEU A 125 -35.58 -22.49 20.48
CA LEU A 125 -34.18 -22.86 20.69
C LEU A 125 -34.02 -24.37 20.74
N LYS A 126 -32.91 -24.85 20.18
CA LYS A 126 -32.44 -26.23 20.37
C LYS A 126 -31.01 -26.22 20.85
N SER A 127 -30.71 -26.95 21.92
CA SER A 127 -29.34 -26.96 22.45
C SER A 127 -28.35 -27.58 21.46
N LYS A 128 -27.11 -27.06 21.41
CA LYS A 128 -26.05 -27.55 20.53
C LYS A 128 -25.93 -29.08 20.46
N PRO A 129 -25.82 -29.84 21.58
CA PRO A 129 -25.67 -31.30 21.50
C PRO A 129 -26.84 -31.98 20.79
N MET A 130 -28.08 -31.57 21.09
CA MET A 130 -29.28 -32.13 20.44
C MET A 130 -29.39 -31.76 18.97
N PHE A 131 -28.83 -30.63 18.57
CA PHE A 131 -28.83 -30.20 17.18
C PHE A 131 -27.73 -30.91 16.38
N GLU A 132 -26.51 -31.02 16.92
CA GLU A 132 -25.40 -31.77 16.33
C GLU A 132 -25.73 -33.25 16.13
N ASP A 133 -26.43 -33.87 17.08
CA ASP A 133 -26.80 -35.29 17.02
C ASP A 133 -27.64 -35.64 15.79
N LEU A 134 -28.45 -34.68 15.29
CA LEU A 134 -29.27 -34.85 14.08
C LEU A 134 -28.42 -35.18 12.83
N TYR A 135 -27.18 -34.72 12.79
CA TYR A 135 -26.29 -34.87 11.64
C TYR A 135 -25.38 -36.11 11.75
N THR A 136 -25.58 -36.92 12.78
CA THR A 136 -24.95 -38.25 12.91
C THR A 136 -25.84 -39.37 12.35
N ALA A 137 -27.11 -39.08 12.07
CA ALA A 137 -28.08 -40.05 11.59
C ALA A 137 -27.77 -40.54 10.17
N THR A 138 -27.90 -41.85 9.96
CA THR A 138 -27.71 -42.51 8.65
C THR A 138 -29.03 -42.93 8.00
N THR A 139 -30.14 -42.86 8.73
CA THR A 139 -31.49 -43.21 8.27
C THR A 139 -32.49 -42.16 8.74
N TRP A 140 -33.58 -41.97 7.98
CA TRP A 140 -34.57 -40.92 8.21
C TRP A 140 -35.97 -41.53 8.25
N ASP A 141 -36.65 -41.39 9.39
CA ASP A 141 -38.04 -41.81 9.53
C ASP A 141 -38.98 -40.62 9.29
N TYR A 142 -39.49 -40.53 8.07
CA TYR A 142 -40.40 -39.47 7.67
C TYR A 142 -41.82 -39.59 8.23
N SER A 143 -42.14 -40.65 9.00
CA SER A 143 -43.47 -40.82 9.60
C SER A 143 -43.83 -39.74 10.62
N VAL A 144 -42.83 -39.03 11.15
CA VAL A 144 -43.02 -37.90 12.07
C VAL A 144 -43.52 -36.63 11.37
N LEU A 145 -43.44 -36.57 10.04
CA LEU A 145 -43.95 -35.45 9.25
C LEU A 145 -45.42 -35.68 8.92
N SER A 146 -46.21 -34.60 8.92
CA SER A 146 -47.58 -34.64 8.42
C SER A 146 -47.61 -34.93 6.92
N ALA A 147 -48.74 -35.45 6.42
CA ALA A 147 -48.92 -35.67 4.98
C ALA A 147 -48.77 -34.35 4.18
N GLU A 148 -49.20 -33.24 4.77
CA GLU A 148 -49.03 -31.90 4.20
C GLU A 148 -47.55 -31.49 4.13
N ALA A 149 -46.77 -31.73 5.20
CA ALA A 149 -45.34 -31.44 5.21
C ALA A 149 -44.56 -32.30 4.20
N LEU A 150 -44.96 -33.57 4.00
CA LEU A 150 -44.38 -34.45 2.99
C LEU A 150 -44.66 -33.96 1.57
N ALA A 151 -45.91 -33.59 1.29
CA ALA A 151 -46.33 -33.06 0.00
C ALA A 151 -45.64 -31.72 -0.31
N LEU A 152 -45.50 -30.84 0.69
CA LEU A 152 -44.75 -29.59 0.54
C LEU A 152 -43.26 -29.86 0.26
N GLY A 153 -42.65 -30.84 0.94
CA GLY A 153 -41.28 -31.25 0.66
C GLY A 153 -41.06 -31.69 -0.79
N ASP A 154 -41.98 -32.48 -1.36
CA ASP A 154 -41.90 -32.87 -2.78
C ASP A 154 -42.07 -31.69 -3.73
N ALA A 155 -43.00 -30.79 -3.41
CA ALA A 155 -43.26 -29.61 -4.22
C ALA A 155 -42.04 -28.69 -4.27
N LEU A 156 -41.35 -28.51 -3.15
CA LEU A 156 -40.10 -27.74 -3.06
C LEU A 156 -39.01 -28.34 -3.95
N ASP A 157 -38.80 -29.66 -3.88
CA ASP A 157 -37.86 -30.36 -4.76
C ASP A 157 -38.22 -30.16 -6.25
N ALA A 158 -39.51 -30.27 -6.59
CA ALA A 158 -40.02 -30.10 -7.96
C ALA A 158 -39.88 -28.66 -8.48
N ASN A 159 -39.98 -27.66 -7.60
CA ASN A 159 -39.90 -26.24 -7.93
C ASN A 159 -38.46 -25.70 -7.92
N GLY A 160 -37.47 -26.56 -7.63
CA GLY A 160 -36.05 -26.20 -7.66
C GLY A 160 -35.59 -25.44 -6.42
N ALA A 161 -36.23 -25.67 -5.27
CA ALA A 161 -35.72 -25.22 -3.98
C ALA A 161 -34.35 -25.85 -3.71
N ILE A 162 -33.48 -25.11 -3.02
CA ILE A 162 -32.17 -25.63 -2.58
C ILE A 162 -32.29 -26.00 -1.12
N CYS A 163 -32.17 -27.29 -0.83
CA CYS A 163 -32.28 -27.84 0.51
C CYS A 163 -30.93 -28.39 0.97
N THR A 164 -30.40 -27.81 2.04
CA THR A 164 -29.09 -28.15 2.61
C THR A 164 -29.27 -28.79 3.98
N GLY A 165 -28.51 -29.84 4.26
CA GLY A 165 -28.43 -30.45 5.59
C GLY A 165 -27.11 -31.19 5.76
N GLY A 166 -26.26 -30.68 6.63
CA GLY A 166 -24.93 -31.23 6.87
C GLY A 166 -24.10 -30.35 7.80
N VAL A 167 -22.79 -30.49 7.72
CA VAL A 167 -21.83 -29.63 8.42
C VAL A 167 -21.11 -28.79 7.38
N ASN A 168 -21.28 -27.47 7.46
CA ASN A 168 -20.66 -26.54 6.53
C ASN A 168 -19.13 -26.48 6.70
N GLU A 169 -18.44 -25.83 5.77
CA GLU A 169 -16.98 -25.70 5.79
C GLU A 169 -16.44 -24.90 6.99
N TRP A 170 -17.30 -24.21 7.75
CA TRP A 170 -16.94 -23.56 9.02
C TRP A 170 -17.05 -24.51 10.22
N GLY A 171 -17.45 -25.77 9.99
CA GLY A 171 -17.62 -26.78 11.03
C GLY A 171 -18.93 -26.65 11.81
N SER A 172 -19.88 -25.85 11.32
CA SER A 172 -21.19 -25.68 11.94
C SER A 172 -22.23 -26.54 11.22
N PRO A 173 -22.97 -27.40 11.93
CA PRO A 173 -24.14 -28.04 11.37
C PRO A 173 -25.18 -27.00 10.96
N ASN A 174 -25.79 -27.18 9.80
CA ASN A 174 -26.83 -26.30 9.29
C ASN A 174 -27.92 -27.08 8.54
N THR A 175 -29.15 -26.59 8.68
CA THR A 175 -30.28 -26.97 7.81
C THR A 175 -30.79 -25.72 7.13
N VAL A 176 -30.87 -25.71 5.81
CA VAL A 176 -31.32 -24.56 5.03
C VAL A 176 -32.36 -25.00 4.00
N VAL A 177 -33.40 -24.20 3.84
CA VAL A 177 -34.32 -24.29 2.70
C VAL A 177 -34.33 -22.93 2.02
N THR A 178 -33.92 -22.88 0.76
CA THR A 178 -33.90 -21.66 -0.06
C THR A 178 -34.88 -21.79 -1.22
N THR A 179 -35.90 -20.93 -1.26
CA THR A 179 -36.98 -20.99 -2.25
C THR A 179 -37.66 -19.62 -2.43
N SER A 180 -38.83 -19.54 -3.06
CA SER A 180 -39.62 -18.30 -3.11
C SER A 180 -40.12 -17.86 -1.72
N ALA A 181 -40.47 -16.58 -1.56
CA ALA A 181 -41.00 -16.06 -0.29
C ALA A 181 -42.28 -16.80 0.14
N GLU A 182 -43.17 -17.07 -0.81
CA GLU A 182 -44.46 -17.73 -0.57
C GLU A 182 -44.30 -19.17 -0.08
N GLU A 183 -43.48 -19.95 -0.76
CA GLU A 183 -43.23 -21.34 -0.38
C GLU A 183 -42.50 -21.42 0.96
N LEU A 184 -41.59 -20.48 1.24
CA LEU A 184 -40.90 -20.42 2.52
C LEU A 184 -41.86 -20.10 3.67
N LEU A 185 -42.83 -19.21 3.44
CA LEU A 185 -43.89 -18.91 4.40
C LEU A 185 -44.74 -20.16 4.68
N GLN A 186 -45.05 -20.95 3.64
CA GLN A 186 -45.72 -22.24 3.81
C GLN A 186 -44.91 -23.22 4.65
N VAL A 187 -43.59 -23.29 4.48
CA VAL A 187 -42.72 -24.14 5.32
C VAL A 187 -42.87 -23.79 6.79
N ILE A 188 -42.83 -22.50 7.13
CA ILE A 188 -42.98 -22.00 8.51
C ILE A 188 -44.34 -22.37 9.08
N ILE A 189 -45.42 -22.19 8.31
CA ILE A 189 -46.80 -22.45 8.74
C ILE A 189 -47.06 -23.95 8.92
N VAL A 190 -46.73 -24.77 7.91
CA VAL A 190 -47.02 -26.21 7.89
C VAL A 190 -46.24 -26.95 8.99
N LEU A 191 -45.00 -26.56 9.24
CA LEU A 191 -44.19 -27.13 10.33
C LEU A 191 -44.44 -26.43 11.68
N ASN A 192 -45.21 -25.33 11.70
CA ASN A 192 -45.43 -24.49 12.87
C ASN A 192 -44.10 -24.14 13.57
N LEU A 193 -43.15 -23.59 12.80
CA LEU A 193 -41.83 -23.22 13.29
C LEU A 193 -41.90 -21.94 14.13
N SER A 194 -41.17 -21.93 15.25
CA SER A 194 -41.07 -20.73 16.10
C SER A 194 -40.02 -19.76 15.55
N VAL A 195 -40.35 -19.09 14.45
CA VAL A 195 -39.52 -18.03 13.84
C VAL A 195 -39.77 -16.69 14.55
N ALA A 196 -38.76 -15.81 14.59
CA ALA A 196 -38.92 -14.48 15.18
C ALA A 196 -40.02 -13.67 14.44
N PRO A 197 -40.97 -13.02 15.15
CA PRO A 197 -42.10 -12.34 14.50
C PRO A 197 -41.71 -11.28 13.49
N GLN A 198 -40.63 -10.54 13.75
CA GLN A 198 -40.12 -9.53 12.82
C GLN A 198 -39.65 -10.15 11.50
N MET A 199 -39.11 -11.37 11.51
CA MET A 199 -38.68 -12.06 10.29
C MET A 199 -39.88 -12.62 9.50
N ILE A 200 -40.94 -13.04 10.20
CA ILE A 200 -42.20 -13.44 9.57
C ILE A 200 -42.83 -12.24 8.86
N ALA A 201 -42.93 -11.08 9.53
CA ALA A 201 -43.49 -9.88 8.91
C ALA A 201 -42.64 -9.37 7.74
N GLU A 202 -41.31 -9.55 7.78
CA GLU A 202 -40.45 -9.28 6.63
C GLU A 202 -40.68 -10.23 5.47
N LEU A 203 -40.86 -11.52 5.75
CA LEU A 203 -41.18 -12.52 4.74
C LEU A 203 -42.55 -12.26 4.10
N GLU A 204 -43.57 -11.98 4.89
CA GLU A 204 -44.91 -11.61 4.42
C GLU A 204 -44.85 -10.36 3.53
N LYS A 205 -44.09 -9.34 3.95
CA LYS A 205 -43.87 -8.16 3.11
C LYS A 205 -43.06 -8.48 1.85
N GLY A 206 -42.12 -9.43 1.92
CA GLY A 206 -41.38 -9.95 0.79
C GLY A 206 -42.27 -10.64 -0.25
N VAL A 207 -43.31 -11.37 0.20
CA VAL A 207 -44.34 -11.95 -0.68
C VAL A 207 -45.11 -10.85 -1.41
N GLU A 208 -45.50 -9.78 -0.71
CA GLU A 208 -46.21 -8.65 -1.32
C GLU A 208 -45.35 -7.90 -2.35
N LEU A 209 -44.04 -7.80 -2.11
CA LEU A 209 -43.10 -6.99 -2.89
C LEU A 209 -42.24 -7.79 -3.88
N LYS A 210 -42.58 -9.05 -4.16
CA LYS A 210 -41.78 -9.94 -5.01
C LYS A 210 -41.46 -9.39 -6.41
N ASP A 211 -42.36 -8.56 -6.95
CA ASP A 211 -42.21 -7.94 -8.27
C ASP A 211 -41.31 -6.69 -8.22
N GLU A 212 -41.11 -6.10 -7.04
CA GLU A 212 -40.25 -4.92 -6.84
C GLU A 212 -38.78 -5.30 -6.64
N CYS A 213 -38.51 -6.42 -5.97
CA CYS A 213 -37.15 -6.92 -5.74
C CYS A 213 -37.09 -8.44 -5.85
N THR A 214 -36.59 -8.92 -6.98
CA THR A 214 -36.49 -10.36 -7.25
C THR A 214 -35.34 -10.97 -6.45
N THR A 215 -35.67 -11.83 -5.49
CA THR A 215 -34.73 -12.58 -4.66
C THR A 215 -35.36 -13.91 -4.24
N LYS A 216 -34.54 -14.93 -3.99
CA LYS A 216 -34.98 -16.06 -3.18
C LYS A 216 -34.94 -15.68 -1.70
N TRP A 217 -35.63 -16.46 -0.90
CA TRP A 217 -35.62 -16.39 0.55
C TRP A 217 -35.12 -17.70 1.13
N ALA A 218 -34.42 -17.61 2.25
CA ALA A 218 -33.90 -18.75 2.96
C ALA A 218 -34.41 -18.77 4.40
N ILE A 219 -34.73 -19.96 4.89
CA ILE A 219 -34.77 -20.25 6.32
C ILE A 219 -33.55 -21.10 6.67
N ILE A 220 -32.85 -20.73 7.72
CA ILE A 220 -31.72 -21.47 8.26
C ILE A 220 -31.97 -21.83 9.72
N ALA A 221 -31.64 -23.07 10.08
CA ALA A 221 -31.37 -23.46 11.45
C ALA A 221 -29.85 -23.64 11.60
N LEU A 222 -29.24 -22.86 12.49
CA LEU A 222 -27.80 -22.87 12.74
C LEU A 222 -27.51 -22.51 14.21
N ILE A 223 -26.37 -22.98 14.73
CA ILE A 223 -25.92 -22.70 16.09
C ILE A 223 -25.36 -21.29 16.19
N HIS A 224 -25.95 -20.49 17.09
CA HIS A 224 -25.44 -19.20 17.51
C HIS A 224 -24.88 -19.27 18.93
N LEU A 225 -23.98 -18.35 19.26
CA LEU A 225 -23.48 -18.18 20.62
C LEU A 225 -24.32 -17.15 21.37
N PHE A 226 -24.84 -17.53 22.53
CA PHE A 226 -25.56 -16.64 23.43
C PHE A 226 -24.73 -16.39 24.68
N GLN A 227 -24.55 -15.13 25.05
CA GLN A 227 -23.87 -14.71 26.27
C GLN A 227 -24.86 -14.47 27.39
N PHE A 228 -24.50 -14.85 28.61
CA PHE A 228 -25.33 -14.62 29.78
C PHE A 228 -24.47 -14.26 30.98
N GLN A 229 -25.01 -13.42 31.85
CA GLN A 229 -24.30 -12.93 33.02
C GLN A 229 -24.22 -14.03 34.09
N THR A 230 -23.01 -14.31 34.59
CA THR A 230 -22.81 -15.27 35.68
C THR A 230 -22.60 -14.61 37.04
N VAL A 231 -22.08 -13.39 37.02
CA VAL A 231 -21.84 -12.55 38.20
C VAL A 231 -22.54 -11.22 37.98
N LYS A 232 -23.39 -10.85 38.94
CA LYS A 232 -24.12 -9.58 38.93
C LYS A 232 -23.16 -8.39 38.74
N ASP A 233 -23.60 -7.40 37.96
CA ASP A 233 -22.87 -6.17 37.65
C ASP A 233 -21.45 -6.39 37.04
N SER A 234 -21.19 -7.57 36.47
CA SER A 234 -19.93 -7.88 35.79
C SER A 234 -20.11 -7.96 34.28
N ALA A 235 -19.09 -7.51 33.55
CA ALA A 235 -18.94 -7.74 32.11
C ALA A 235 -18.38 -9.15 31.79
N ASP A 236 -18.06 -9.96 32.80
CA ASP A 236 -17.59 -11.34 32.63
C ASP A 236 -18.77 -12.28 32.36
N TYR A 237 -19.25 -12.27 31.12
CA TYR A 237 -20.34 -13.12 30.67
C TYR A 237 -19.80 -14.53 30.37
N SER A 238 -20.60 -15.55 30.69
CA SER A 238 -20.38 -16.89 30.14
C SER A 238 -21.12 -17.01 28.81
N SER A 239 -20.93 -18.12 28.11
CA SER A 239 -21.55 -18.34 26.80
C SER A 239 -22.13 -19.74 26.68
N ILE A 240 -23.25 -19.85 25.97
CA ILE A 240 -23.92 -21.09 25.63
C ILE A 240 -24.26 -21.12 24.15
N PRO A 241 -23.87 -22.18 23.41
CA PRO A 241 -24.29 -22.36 22.04
C PRO A 241 -25.69 -23.00 21.96
N ALA A 242 -26.56 -22.41 21.15
CA ALA A 242 -27.89 -22.95 20.85
C ALA A 242 -28.25 -22.67 19.39
N ALA A 243 -28.96 -23.60 18.77
CA ALA A 243 -29.52 -23.41 17.44
C ALA A 243 -30.85 -22.67 17.53
N ASP A 244 -31.05 -21.72 16.62
CA ASP A 244 -32.33 -21.03 16.41
C ASP A 244 -32.58 -20.85 14.91
N PHE A 245 -33.68 -20.19 14.56
CA PHE A 245 -34.05 -19.93 13.17
C PHE A 245 -33.70 -18.51 12.74
N ASN A 246 -33.17 -18.37 11.53
CA ASN A 246 -33.11 -17.09 10.83
C ASN A 246 -33.82 -17.20 9.47
N VAL A 247 -34.52 -16.13 9.07
CA VAL A 247 -35.22 -16.03 7.79
C VAL A 247 -34.83 -14.72 7.11
N PHE A 248 -34.39 -14.80 5.86
CA PHE A 248 -33.82 -13.66 5.16
C PHE A 248 -33.93 -13.80 3.63
N PRO A 249 -33.93 -12.67 2.88
CA PRO A 249 -33.71 -12.68 1.44
C PRO A 249 -32.22 -12.91 1.13
N GLU A 250 -31.92 -13.67 0.08
CA GLU A 250 -30.55 -13.86 -0.42
C GLU A 250 -29.87 -12.53 -0.79
N TYR A 251 -30.62 -11.60 -1.39
CA TYR A 251 -30.17 -10.23 -1.62
C TYR A 251 -30.64 -9.31 -0.50
N THR A 252 -29.70 -8.83 0.31
CA THR A 252 -29.99 -8.07 1.53
C THR A 252 -30.72 -6.75 1.27
N GLU A 253 -30.50 -6.12 0.12
CA GLU A 253 -31.21 -4.92 -0.31
C GLU A 253 -32.70 -5.15 -0.62
N CYS A 254 -33.12 -6.41 -0.83
CA CYS A 254 -34.52 -6.78 -0.98
C CYS A 254 -35.24 -6.93 0.38
N ARG A 255 -34.53 -6.80 1.51
CA ARG A 255 -35.17 -6.86 2.83
C ARG A 255 -36.08 -5.64 3.04
N PRO A 256 -37.38 -5.84 3.27
CA PRO A 256 -38.29 -4.73 3.55
C PRO A 256 -38.03 -4.11 4.93
N LEU A 257 -38.21 -2.80 5.04
CA LEU A 257 -38.19 -2.11 6.33
C LEU A 257 -39.51 -2.35 7.07
N VAL A 258 -39.49 -3.23 8.06
CA VAL A 258 -40.63 -3.51 8.93
C VAL A 258 -40.29 -3.10 10.36
N SER A 259 -41.22 -2.42 11.04
CA SER A 259 -41.08 -2.10 12.46
C SER A 259 -41.29 -3.35 13.31
N ASN A 260 -40.45 -3.52 14.32
CA ASN A 260 -40.58 -4.59 15.31
C ASN A 260 -41.45 -4.16 16.51
N ASP A 261 -41.91 -2.91 16.54
CA ASP A 261 -42.67 -2.36 17.66
C ASP A 261 -44.07 -2.98 17.72
N ASN A 262 -44.46 -3.48 18.90
CA ASN A 262 -45.79 -4.04 19.16
C ASN A 262 -46.24 -5.16 18.21
N ILE A 263 -45.30 -5.85 17.55
CA ILE A 263 -45.61 -6.94 16.61
C ILE A 263 -46.24 -8.15 17.30
N VAL A 264 -45.87 -8.40 18.56
CA VAL A 264 -46.42 -9.45 19.43
C VAL A 264 -46.49 -8.90 20.85
N GLY A 265 -47.53 -9.29 21.61
CA GLY A 265 -47.68 -8.94 23.01
C GLY A 265 -46.53 -9.47 23.87
N SER A 266 -46.29 -8.83 25.01
CA SER A 266 -45.25 -9.23 25.96
C SER A 266 -45.83 -9.53 27.33
N LYS A 267 -45.17 -10.41 28.08
CA LYS A 267 -45.50 -10.72 29.49
C LYS A 267 -44.24 -10.75 30.34
N LEU A 268 -44.39 -10.37 31.60
CA LEU A 268 -43.29 -10.42 32.58
C LEU A 268 -42.86 -11.87 32.83
N ALA A 269 -41.58 -12.16 32.62
CA ALA A 269 -40.98 -13.46 32.88
C ALA A 269 -40.13 -13.47 34.16
N LEU A 270 -39.43 -12.36 34.42
CA LEU A 270 -38.57 -12.20 35.60
C LEU A 270 -38.69 -10.78 36.14
N SER A 271 -39.05 -10.62 37.41
CA SER A 271 -38.98 -9.33 38.11
C SER A 271 -37.53 -9.03 38.51
N THR A 272 -37.01 -7.86 38.13
CA THR A 272 -35.64 -7.43 38.48
C THR A 272 -35.59 -6.49 39.68
N ASN A 273 -36.74 -6.12 40.27
CA ASN A 273 -36.85 -5.31 41.48
C ASN A 273 -36.03 -3.99 41.45
N GLY A 274 -35.96 -3.33 40.28
CA GLY A 274 -35.23 -2.08 40.07
C GLY A 274 -33.86 -2.23 39.40
N GLU A 275 -33.38 -3.47 39.20
CA GLU A 275 -32.11 -3.75 38.54
C GLU A 275 -32.26 -3.78 37.01
N ASP A 276 -31.31 -3.14 36.32
CA ASP A 276 -31.17 -3.25 34.87
C ASP A 276 -30.07 -4.27 34.53
N LEU A 277 -30.48 -5.43 34.05
CA LEU A 277 -29.58 -6.55 33.73
C LEU A 277 -28.62 -6.23 32.57
N LEU A 278 -28.87 -5.16 31.81
CA LEU A 278 -28.08 -4.77 30.65
C LEU A 278 -27.26 -3.50 30.88
N ALA A 279 -27.25 -2.97 32.11
CA ALA A 279 -26.45 -1.81 32.48
C ALA A 279 -24.94 -2.07 32.33
N VAL A 280 -24.48 -3.29 32.62
CA VAL A 280 -23.09 -3.73 32.47
C VAL A 280 -23.03 -4.95 31.56
N VAL A 281 -22.53 -4.73 30.34
CA VAL A 281 -22.36 -5.76 29.31
C VAL A 281 -20.98 -5.66 28.65
N PRO A 282 -20.44 -6.78 28.13
CA PRO A 282 -19.30 -6.78 27.20
C PRO A 282 -19.46 -5.77 26.06
N ASP A 283 -18.37 -5.13 25.64
CA ASP A 283 -18.40 -4.16 24.54
C ASP A 283 -18.82 -4.78 23.20
N LEU A 284 -18.55 -6.08 23.01
CA LEU A 284 -18.99 -6.81 21.82
C LEU A 284 -20.52 -6.84 21.67
N LEU A 285 -21.26 -6.86 22.79
CA LEU A 285 -22.73 -6.87 22.76
C LEU A 285 -23.30 -5.49 22.41
N LYS A 286 -22.49 -4.45 22.27
CA LYS A 286 -22.93 -3.09 21.90
C LYS A 286 -22.77 -2.78 20.41
N GLN A 287 -22.22 -3.73 19.63
CA GLN A 287 -21.80 -3.46 18.24
C GLN A 287 -22.95 -3.52 17.22
N PHE A 288 -24.02 -4.25 17.50
CA PHE A 288 -25.10 -4.56 16.56
C PHE A 288 -26.48 -4.28 17.17
N PRO A 289 -27.51 -4.05 16.34
CA PRO A 289 -28.86 -3.76 16.84
C PRO A 289 -29.57 -5.02 17.33
N TYR A 290 -30.39 -4.86 18.37
CA TYR A 290 -31.23 -5.92 18.94
C TYR A 290 -32.71 -5.70 18.65
N GLY A 291 -33.46 -6.79 18.59
CA GLY A 291 -34.91 -6.81 18.35
C GLY A 291 -35.75 -6.71 19.63
N PHE A 292 -35.26 -6.06 20.68
CA PHE A 292 -35.98 -5.86 21.93
C PHE A 292 -35.58 -4.53 22.58
N ASP A 293 -36.49 -3.96 23.35
CA ASP A 293 -36.26 -2.70 24.05
C ASP A 293 -35.31 -2.91 25.24
N SER A 294 -34.29 -2.05 25.36
CA SER A 294 -33.28 -2.18 26.40
C SER A 294 -32.50 -0.89 26.65
N SER A 295 -31.63 -0.91 27.65
CA SER A 295 -30.63 0.12 27.93
C SER A 295 -29.37 0.04 27.06
N LEU A 296 -29.26 -0.95 26.17
CA LEU A 296 -28.13 -1.06 25.24
C LEU A 296 -28.09 0.14 24.28
N PRO A 297 -26.89 0.55 23.82
CA PRO A 297 -26.77 1.64 22.84
C PRO A 297 -27.59 1.35 21.58
N ALA A 298 -28.39 2.32 21.14
CA ALA A 298 -29.15 2.20 19.90
C ALA A 298 -28.20 2.20 18.69
N VAL A 299 -28.23 1.10 17.93
CA VAL A 299 -27.50 0.95 16.66
C VAL A 299 -28.52 1.01 15.51
N SER A 300 -28.22 1.79 14.47
CA SER A 300 -29.12 1.92 13.32
C SER A 300 -29.25 0.60 12.57
N ARG A 301 -30.47 0.20 12.26
CA ARG A 301 -30.73 -0.97 11.40
C ARG A 301 -30.47 -0.69 9.92
N VAL A 302 -30.60 0.56 9.49
CA VAL A 302 -30.36 1.00 8.11
C VAL A 302 -28.90 1.44 7.97
N MET A 303 -28.24 0.97 6.91
CA MET A 303 -26.85 1.29 6.62
C MET A 303 -26.67 1.64 5.15
N VAL A 304 -25.70 2.51 4.86
CA VAL A 304 -25.27 2.83 3.50
C VAL A 304 -24.60 1.61 2.86
N ALA A 305 -25.01 1.28 1.63
CA ALA A 305 -24.43 0.19 0.86
C ALA A 305 -23.87 0.67 -0.46
N HIS A 306 -22.88 -0.07 -0.96
CA HIS A 306 -22.25 0.12 -2.26
C HIS A 306 -22.12 -1.24 -2.94
N ASN A 307 -22.22 -1.25 -4.27
CA ASN A 307 -22.03 -2.45 -5.10
C ASN A 307 -22.98 -3.62 -4.78
N THR A 308 -24.24 -3.31 -4.45
CA THR A 308 -25.27 -4.34 -4.27
C THR A 308 -25.72 -4.93 -5.62
N TYR A 309 -26.27 -6.14 -5.64
CA TYR A 309 -26.76 -6.80 -6.85
C TYR A 309 -27.84 -5.99 -7.56
N HIS A 310 -28.88 -5.59 -6.82
CA HIS A 310 -29.81 -4.55 -7.25
C HIS A 310 -29.27 -3.20 -6.74
N PRO A 311 -29.06 -2.19 -7.59
CA PRO A 311 -28.36 -0.96 -7.21
C PRO A 311 -29.11 -0.16 -6.13
N ALA A 312 -28.79 -0.43 -4.87
CA ALA A 312 -29.41 0.13 -3.68
C ALA A 312 -28.42 1.03 -2.94
N LYS A 313 -28.91 2.14 -2.39
CA LYS A 313 -28.09 3.07 -1.60
C LYS A 313 -27.96 2.66 -0.14
N THR A 314 -28.90 1.84 0.32
CA THR A 314 -28.99 1.41 1.70
C THR A 314 -29.46 -0.03 1.77
N VAL A 315 -29.00 -0.74 2.79
CA VAL A 315 -29.45 -2.09 3.16
C VAL A 315 -29.93 -2.11 4.60
N ILE A 316 -30.67 -3.17 4.95
CA ILE A 316 -31.24 -3.35 6.27
C ILE A 316 -30.58 -4.54 6.95
N GLN A 317 -29.87 -4.26 8.04
CA GLN A 317 -29.25 -5.31 8.82
C GLN A 317 -30.28 -6.07 9.66
N PRO A 318 -30.05 -7.35 9.95
CA PRO A 318 -30.94 -8.10 10.80
C PRO A 318 -30.73 -7.74 12.28
N LEU A 319 -31.69 -8.14 13.12
CA LEU A 319 -31.73 -7.81 14.54
C LEU A 319 -31.29 -9.01 15.37
N PHE A 320 -30.34 -8.80 16.27
CA PHE A 320 -29.97 -9.79 17.28
C PHE A 320 -31.11 -10.04 18.26
N ARG A 321 -31.14 -11.26 18.77
CA ARG A 321 -32.19 -11.75 19.66
C ARG A 321 -31.65 -11.94 21.07
N ALA A 322 -32.55 -11.92 22.03
CA ALA A 322 -32.29 -12.43 23.36
C ALA A 322 -33.38 -13.41 23.75
N TYR A 323 -33.04 -14.30 24.68
CA TYR A 323 -33.91 -15.35 25.15
C TYR A 323 -33.87 -15.44 26.68
N TYR A 324 -35.02 -15.70 27.28
CA TYR A 324 -35.15 -16.04 28.69
C TYR A 324 -36.07 -17.25 28.82
N ALA A 325 -35.62 -18.28 29.54
CA ALA A 325 -36.36 -19.53 29.69
C ALA A 325 -36.87 -20.12 28.35
N GLY A 326 -36.07 -20.00 27.27
CA GLY A 326 -36.41 -20.53 25.95
C GLY A 326 -37.34 -19.66 25.11
N CYS A 327 -37.80 -18.52 25.65
CA CYS A 327 -38.69 -17.58 24.99
C CYS A 327 -37.93 -16.34 24.53
N ARG A 328 -38.28 -15.81 23.36
CA ARG A 328 -37.71 -14.56 22.85
C ARG A 328 -38.09 -13.40 23.77
N VAL A 329 -37.09 -12.58 24.08
CA VAL A 329 -37.21 -11.37 24.89
C VAL A 329 -37.74 -10.23 24.02
N ARG A 330 -38.61 -9.41 24.60
CA ARG A 330 -39.23 -8.24 23.97
C ARG A 330 -38.83 -6.93 24.61
N GLU A 331 -38.57 -6.96 25.92
CA GLU A 331 -38.13 -5.80 26.68
C GLU A 331 -37.30 -6.24 27.89
N VAL A 332 -36.24 -5.49 28.18
CA VAL A 332 -35.46 -5.60 29.41
C VAL A 332 -35.28 -4.21 29.99
N ASN A 333 -35.81 -4.02 31.20
CA ASN A 333 -35.72 -2.75 31.89
C ASN A 333 -35.57 -2.97 33.41
N THR A 334 -35.64 -1.90 34.20
CA THR A 334 -35.54 -1.96 35.66
C THR A 334 -36.72 -2.65 36.36
N THR A 335 -37.83 -2.87 35.66
CA THR A 335 -38.99 -3.59 36.21
C THR A 335 -38.89 -5.09 35.98
N GLY A 336 -38.27 -5.54 34.89
CA GLY A 336 -38.09 -6.95 34.62
C GLY A 336 -37.62 -7.30 33.21
N VAL A 337 -37.56 -8.61 32.96
CA VAL A 337 -37.41 -9.21 31.64
C VAL A 337 -38.79 -9.64 31.14
N TYR A 338 -39.18 -9.13 29.97
CA TYR A 338 -40.44 -9.45 29.31
C TYR A 338 -40.18 -10.31 28.09
N ILE A 339 -40.96 -11.37 27.95
CA ILE A 339 -40.91 -12.34 26.84
C ILE A 339 -42.21 -12.29 26.03
N GLU A 340 -42.22 -12.92 24.86
CA GLU A 340 -43.43 -13.09 24.05
C GLU A 340 -44.59 -13.69 24.84
N GLU A 341 -45.78 -13.09 24.73
CA GLU A 341 -46.97 -13.45 25.50
C GLU A 341 -47.40 -14.90 25.28
N SER A 342 -47.33 -15.37 24.03
CA SER A 342 -47.69 -16.72 23.60
C SER A 342 -46.69 -17.81 24.03
N CYS A 343 -45.48 -17.45 24.46
CA CYS A 343 -44.43 -18.41 24.74
C CYS A 343 -44.54 -19.04 26.14
N THR A 344 -44.33 -20.34 26.25
CA THR A 344 -44.32 -21.04 27.55
C THR A 344 -42.89 -21.26 28.01
N ALA A 345 -42.55 -20.79 29.22
CA ALA A 345 -41.21 -20.87 29.77
C ALA A 345 -40.76 -22.33 29.96
N VAL A 346 -39.54 -22.63 29.50
CA VAL A 346 -38.90 -23.94 29.57
C VAL A 346 -37.83 -23.92 30.66
N LYS A 347 -38.05 -24.72 31.71
CA LYS A 347 -37.21 -24.78 32.92
C LYS A 347 -35.72 -25.03 32.64
N ARG A 348 -35.40 -25.79 31.58
CA ARG A 348 -34.01 -26.06 31.17
C ARG A 348 -33.24 -24.77 30.82
N TRP A 349 -33.90 -23.84 30.15
CA TRP A 349 -33.28 -22.60 29.69
C TRP A 349 -33.28 -21.52 30.78
N GLU A 350 -34.18 -21.63 31.75
CA GLU A 350 -34.31 -20.68 32.87
C GLU A 350 -33.03 -20.57 33.71
N THR A 351 -32.25 -21.66 33.81
CA THR A 351 -31.00 -21.70 34.59
C THR A 351 -29.90 -20.80 34.04
N TYR A 352 -29.98 -20.40 32.76
CA TYR A 352 -29.00 -19.51 32.13
C TYR A 352 -29.38 -18.03 32.26
N GLY A 353 -30.54 -17.71 32.85
CA GLY A 353 -31.01 -16.33 32.97
C GLY A 353 -31.27 -15.68 31.62
N LEU A 354 -30.94 -14.40 31.50
CA LEU A 354 -31.05 -13.63 30.26
C LEU A 354 -29.88 -14.00 29.32
N MET A 355 -30.20 -14.65 28.19
CA MET A 355 -29.27 -15.05 27.16
C MET A 355 -29.33 -14.07 25.99
N ILE A 356 -28.22 -13.42 25.65
CA ILE A 356 -28.13 -12.38 24.63
C ILE A 356 -27.29 -12.92 23.47
N GLN A 357 -27.79 -12.82 22.24
CA GLN A 357 -27.02 -13.26 21.07
C GLN A 357 -25.73 -12.45 20.93
N SER A 358 -24.62 -13.15 20.77
CA SER A 358 -23.31 -12.57 20.50
C SER A 358 -23.06 -12.48 18.99
N PRO A 359 -22.33 -11.46 18.52
CA PRO A 359 -21.69 -11.51 17.22
C PRO A 359 -20.69 -12.67 17.15
N ASP A 360 -20.48 -13.18 15.94
CA ASP A 360 -19.47 -14.19 15.65
C ASP A 360 -18.15 -13.50 15.33
N ASP A 361 -17.07 -13.91 16.01
CA ASP A 361 -15.71 -13.53 15.64
C ASP A 361 -15.12 -14.63 14.76
N ILE A 362 -14.95 -14.34 13.47
CA ILE A 362 -14.27 -15.25 12.54
C ILE A 362 -12.97 -14.58 12.12
N PRO A 363 -11.87 -14.83 12.86
CA PRO A 363 -10.61 -14.18 12.58
C PRO A 363 -9.99 -14.74 11.31
N VAL A 364 -9.39 -13.83 10.54
CA VAL A 364 -8.65 -14.14 9.33
C VAL A 364 -7.19 -13.86 9.60
N CYS A 365 -6.38 -14.91 9.63
CA CYS A 365 -5.01 -14.81 10.09
C CYS A 365 -3.99 -14.93 8.97
N SER A 366 -2.84 -14.32 9.15
CA SER A 366 -1.63 -14.64 8.37
C SER A 366 -1.02 -15.95 8.85
N THR A 367 -0.14 -16.55 8.02
CA THR A 367 0.68 -17.71 8.44
C THR A 367 1.64 -17.41 9.60
N THR A 368 1.85 -16.12 9.89
CA THR A 368 2.66 -15.59 10.98
C THR A 368 1.90 -15.37 12.29
N ASN A 369 0.64 -15.84 12.39
CA ASN A 369 -0.25 -15.71 13.56
C ASN A 369 -0.70 -14.27 13.89
N VAL A 370 -0.69 -13.37 12.92
CA VAL A 370 -1.36 -12.06 13.07
C VAL A 370 -2.75 -12.18 12.49
N CYS A 371 -3.77 -11.83 13.27
CA CYS A 371 -5.17 -12.00 12.91
C CYS A 371 -5.90 -10.66 12.76
N VAL A 372 -6.83 -10.62 11.81
CA VAL A 372 -7.87 -9.62 11.72
C VAL A 372 -9.13 -10.24 12.31
N HIS A 373 -9.61 -9.68 13.41
CA HIS A 373 -10.88 -10.04 14.05
C HIS A 373 -12.01 -9.41 13.26
N ASN A 374 -12.94 -10.26 12.82
CA ASN A 374 -14.12 -9.82 12.10
C ASN A 374 -15.33 -10.22 12.91
N TYR A 375 -15.92 -9.24 13.58
CA TYR A 375 -17.21 -9.42 14.24
C TYR A 375 -18.30 -9.24 13.22
N TYR A 376 -19.06 -10.30 13.00
CA TYR A 376 -20.19 -10.31 12.09
C TYR A 376 -21.50 -10.17 12.85
N ASN A 377 -22.48 -9.55 12.20
CA ASN A 377 -23.86 -9.82 12.55
C ASN A 377 -24.09 -11.32 12.27
N SER A 378 -24.07 -12.11 13.33
CA SER A 378 -24.01 -13.56 13.38
C SER A 378 -25.26 -14.26 12.86
N LEU A 379 -26.08 -13.60 12.04
CA LEU A 379 -27.29 -14.20 11.50
C LEU A 379 -27.04 -15.00 10.21
N TRP A 380 -25.77 -15.10 9.77
CA TRP A 380 -25.33 -15.99 8.69
C TRP A 380 -26.20 -15.89 7.43
N GLU A 381 -26.46 -14.66 7.00
CA GLU A 381 -27.27 -14.41 5.80
C GLU A 381 -26.41 -14.61 4.57
N TRP A 382 -26.76 -15.55 3.69
CA TRP A 382 -25.94 -15.89 2.53
C TRP A 382 -26.74 -16.21 1.29
N ILE A 383 -26.04 -16.28 0.17
CA ILE A 383 -26.58 -16.73 -1.12
C ILE A 383 -26.15 -18.18 -1.33
N SER A 384 -27.13 -19.03 -1.66
CA SER A 384 -26.95 -20.46 -1.88
C SER A 384 -26.93 -20.77 -3.38
N GLU A 385 -25.86 -21.39 -3.86
CA GLU A 385 -25.73 -21.82 -5.25
C GLU A 385 -25.33 -23.30 -5.31
N VAL A 386 -26.01 -24.09 -6.15
CA VAL A 386 -25.60 -25.49 -6.36
C VAL A 386 -24.37 -25.50 -7.27
N ASP A 387 -23.25 -26.02 -6.77
CA ASP A 387 -22.00 -26.05 -7.53
C ASP A 387 -22.04 -27.19 -8.56
N SER A 388 -22.15 -26.81 -9.83
CA SER A 388 -22.15 -27.78 -10.94
C SER A 388 -20.82 -28.54 -11.12
N SER A 389 -19.72 -28.06 -10.53
CA SER A 389 -18.39 -28.66 -10.66
C SER A 389 -18.12 -29.79 -9.65
N VAL A 390 -18.88 -29.84 -8.55
CA VAL A 390 -18.73 -30.83 -7.49
C VAL A 390 -20.10 -31.38 -7.12
N GLU A 391 -20.33 -32.67 -7.35
CA GLU A 391 -21.60 -33.32 -7.07
C GLU A 391 -22.03 -33.15 -5.60
N GLY A 392 -23.27 -32.69 -5.39
CA GLY A 392 -23.86 -32.52 -4.07
C GLY A 392 -23.28 -31.36 -3.24
N ARG A 393 -22.48 -30.48 -3.84
CA ARG A 393 -21.96 -29.27 -3.19
C ARG A 393 -22.92 -28.09 -3.33
N VAL A 394 -23.15 -27.40 -2.22
CA VAL A 394 -23.80 -26.09 -2.19
C VAL A 394 -22.75 -25.05 -1.78
N SER A 395 -22.56 -24.03 -2.61
CA SER A 395 -21.74 -22.86 -2.32
C SER A 395 -22.55 -21.86 -1.49
N GLU A 396 -21.90 -21.29 -0.47
CA GLU A 396 -22.52 -20.38 0.50
C GLU A 396 -21.71 -19.06 0.48
N TYR A 397 -22.32 -17.98 -0.03
CA TYR A 397 -21.71 -16.64 -0.13
C TYR A 397 -22.32 -15.69 0.89
N ILE A 398 -21.63 -15.42 1.99
CA ILE A 398 -22.20 -14.67 3.11
C ILE A 398 -22.24 -13.16 2.80
N ASN A 399 -23.38 -12.54 3.09
CA ASN A 399 -23.57 -11.10 3.17
C ASN A 399 -23.17 -10.64 4.57
N VAL A 400 -22.20 -9.73 4.64
CA VAL A 400 -21.56 -9.39 5.91
C VAL A 400 -21.90 -7.98 6.35
N PHE A 401 -22.47 -7.89 7.54
CA PHE A 401 -22.48 -6.70 8.37
C PHE A 401 -21.36 -6.87 9.38
N ARG A 402 -20.33 -6.03 9.34
CA ARG A 402 -19.15 -6.29 10.16
C ARG A 402 -18.52 -5.08 10.77
N ASN A 403 -17.93 -5.32 11.92
CA ASN A 403 -16.93 -4.48 12.54
C ASN A 403 -15.59 -5.24 12.51
N ARG A 404 -14.48 -4.58 12.18
CA ARG A 404 -13.19 -5.25 12.02
C ARG A 404 -12.03 -4.45 12.59
N TYR A 405 -11.13 -5.16 13.25
CA TYR A 405 -9.83 -4.66 13.68
C TYR A 405 -8.82 -5.80 13.69
N ALA A 406 -7.53 -5.51 13.82
CA ALA A 406 -6.52 -6.54 13.87
C ALA A 406 -5.73 -6.53 15.18
N ASP A 407 -4.96 -7.58 15.38
CA ASP A 407 -3.93 -7.62 16.40
C ASP A 407 -2.97 -6.43 16.23
N THR A 408 -2.56 -5.83 17.35
CA THR A 408 -1.58 -4.76 17.34
C THR A 408 -0.22 -5.29 16.90
N VAL A 409 0.22 -4.86 15.72
CA VAL A 409 1.55 -5.15 15.17
C VAL A 409 2.32 -3.85 14.96
N ALA A 410 3.52 -3.75 15.53
CA ALA A 410 4.36 -2.58 15.37
C ALA A 410 4.80 -2.37 13.91
N LEU A 411 4.65 -1.15 13.40
CA LEU A 411 5.09 -0.77 12.07
C LEU A 411 6.60 -0.48 12.04
N SER A 412 7.33 -1.11 11.12
CA SER A 412 8.74 -0.79 10.89
C SER A 412 8.88 0.55 10.17
N VAL A 413 9.54 1.53 10.79
CA VAL A 413 9.82 2.85 10.17
C VAL A 413 10.94 2.83 9.12
N LEU A 414 11.53 1.65 8.84
CA LEU A 414 12.70 1.49 7.98
C LEU A 414 12.51 2.12 6.58
N PRO A 415 11.40 1.88 5.83
CA PRO A 415 11.22 2.49 4.51
C PRO A 415 11.21 4.03 4.56
N GLY A 416 10.54 4.62 5.55
CA GLY A 416 10.54 6.07 5.75
C GLY A 416 11.93 6.62 6.05
N MET A 417 12.70 5.94 6.91
CA MET A 417 14.07 6.35 7.22
C MET A 417 15.01 6.26 6.01
N VAL A 418 14.88 5.21 5.19
CA VAL A 418 15.66 5.08 3.95
C VAL A 418 15.28 6.19 2.97
N MET A 419 13.98 6.51 2.84
CA MET A 419 13.54 7.62 2.00
C MET A 419 14.12 8.95 2.46
N VAL A 420 14.10 9.26 3.77
CA VAL A 420 14.73 10.46 4.33
C VAL A 420 16.22 10.51 4.01
N GLN A 421 16.95 9.40 4.17
CA GLN A 421 18.36 9.33 3.82
C GLN A 421 18.59 9.63 2.33
N MET A 422 17.79 9.06 1.43
CA MET A 422 17.88 9.31 -0.01
C MET A 422 17.60 10.77 -0.39
N LEU A 423 16.64 11.40 0.28
CA LEU A 423 16.28 12.80 0.08
C LEU A 423 17.34 13.74 0.65
N LEU A 424 17.76 13.56 1.91
CA LEU A 424 18.78 14.36 2.59
C LEU A 424 20.10 14.37 1.81
N MET A 425 20.53 13.19 1.37
CA MET A 425 21.73 13.07 0.55
C MET A 425 21.59 13.82 -0.80
N GLY A 426 20.36 13.96 -1.31
CA GLY A 426 20.06 14.76 -2.51
C GLY A 426 20.16 16.27 -2.24
N VAL A 427 19.68 16.72 -1.08
CA VAL A 427 19.84 18.11 -0.61
C VAL A 427 21.31 18.47 -0.41
N ILE A 428 22.07 17.60 0.27
CA ILE A 428 23.53 17.79 0.49
C ILE A 428 24.25 17.89 -0.85
N SER A 429 23.92 17.01 -1.80
CA SER A 429 24.51 17.10 -3.13
C SER A 429 24.15 18.40 -3.83
N LEU A 430 22.91 18.89 -3.74
CA LEU A 430 22.54 20.16 -4.35
C LEU A 430 23.33 21.31 -3.73
N TYR A 431 23.40 21.37 -2.40
CA TYR A 431 24.14 22.40 -1.68
C TYR A 431 25.61 22.45 -2.11
N GLN A 432 26.25 21.28 -2.22
CA GLN A 432 27.65 21.15 -2.63
C GLN A 432 27.93 21.67 -4.04
N ILE A 433 26.92 21.79 -4.91
CA ILE A 433 27.10 22.19 -6.32
C ILE A 433 26.51 23.59 -6.59
N MET A 434 25.39 23.96 -5.97
CA MET A 434 24.80 25.30 -6.10
C MET A 434 25.65 26.41 -5.45
N SER A 435 26.47 26.07 -4.45
CA SER A 435 27.52 26.95 -3.94
C SER A 435 28.47 27.47 -5.04
N HIS A 436 28.46 26.86 -6.24
CA HIS A 436 29.38 27.16 -7.33
C HIS A 436 28.77 27.90 -8.55
N LYS A 437 27.52 28.37 -8.50
CA LYS A 437 26.86 29.14 -9.60
C LYS A 437 27.05 28.52 -11.01
N ARG A 438 27.08 27.19 -11.11
CA ARG A 438 27.23 26.42 -12.37
C ARG A 438 25.99 25.57 -12.63
N SER A 439 25.87 25.06 -13.87
CA SER A 439 24.66 24.51 -14.50
C SER A 439 23.81 23.58 -13.61
N VAL A 440 22.49 23.79 -13.59
CA VAL A 440 21.46 22.96 -12.92
C VAL A 440 21.50 21.49 -13.38
N LEU A 441 22.05 21.25 -14.57
CA LEU A 441 22.23 19.90 -15.10
C LEU A 441 23.35 19.12 -14.38
N LEU A 442 24.40 19.83 -13.97
CA LEU A 442 25.55 19.25 -13.28
C LEU A 442 25.20 18.81 -11.86
N THR A 443 24.28 19.56 -11.23
CA THR A 443 23.71 19.25 -9.92
C THR A 443 23.10 17.86 -9.85
N GLN A 444 22.46 17.42 -10.93
CA GLN A 444 21.83 16.11 -11.00
C GLN A 444 22.85 14.98 -11.17
N ILE A 445 23.89 15.16 -11.98
CA ILE A 445 24.84 14.08 -12.29
C ILE A 445 25.80 13.83 -11.13
N TRP A 446 26.24 14.86 -10.42
CA TRP A 446 27.13 14.70 -9.27
C TRP A 446 26.40 14.12 -8.05
N ALA A 447 25.11 14.44 -7.86
CA ALA A 447 24.25 13.77 -6.87
C ALA A 447 24.18 12.26 -7.06
N TYR A 448 24.30 11.80 -8.30
CA TYR A 448 24.25 10.38 -8.60
C TYR A 448 25.55 9.64 -8.24
N ARG A 449 26.74 10.20 -8.53
CA ARG A 449 27.99 9.54 -8.14
C ARG A 449 28.29 9.61 -6.65
N CYS A 450 27.97 10.72 -5.98
CA CYS A 450 28.21 10.85 -4.53
C CYS A 450 27.18 10.09 -3.67
N GLN A 451 25.94 9.86 -4.15
CA GLN A 451 24.91 9.16 -3.36
C GLN A 451 24.78 7.66 -3.67
N ASN A 452 24.94 7.22 -4.92
CA ASN A 452 24.15 6.07 -5.39
C ASN A 452 24.91 4.82 -5.85
N GLY A 453 26.23 4.80 -5.97
CA GLY A 453 26.91 3.58 -6.44
C GLY A 453 26.85 2.40 -5.45
N ARG A 454 27.20 2.67 -4.18
CA ARG A 454 27.30 1.63 -3.14
C ARG A 454 26.07 1.56 -2.23
N MET A 455 25.51 2.71 -1.87
CA MET A 455 24.36 2.77 -0.96
C MET A 455 23.06 2.30 -1.60
N GLN A 456 22.89 2.42 -2.93
CA GLN A 456 21.69 1.90 -3.61
C GLN A 456 21.51 0.40 -3.43
N VAL A 457 22.59 -0.38 -3.48
CA VAL A 457 22.48 -1.82 -3.26
C VAL A 457 21.96 -2.11 -1.84
N LEU A 458 22.41 -1.34 -0.85
CA LEU A 458 21.95 -1.46 0.53
C LEU A 458 20.48 -1.02 0.69
N TYR A 459 20.08 0.11 0.11
CA TYR A 459 18.70 0.58 0.14
C TYR A 459 17.75 -0.42 -0.53
N LEU A 460 18.15 -0.96 -1.69
CA LEU A 460 17.37 -1.99 -2.37
C LEU A 460 17.26 -3.23 -1.49
N ALA A 461 18.36 -3.71 -0.90
CA ALA A 461 18.34 -4.88 -0.04
C ALA A 461 17.45 -4.67 1.21
N GLN A 462 17.58 -3.54 1.89
CA GLN A 462 16.79 -3.18 3.08
C GLN A 462 15.29 -3.15 2.77
N VAL A 463 14.91 -2.47 1.68
CA VAL A 463 13.49 -2.35 1.33
C VAL A 463 12.93 -3.62 0.70
N THR A 464 13.74 -4.36 -0.05
CA THR A 464 13.33 -5.70 -0.54
C THR A 464 13.07 -6.64 0.64
N TYR A 465 13.94 -6.63 1.66
CA TYR A 465 13.73 -7.41 2.88
C TYR A 465 12.45 -7.00 3.61
N HIS A 466 12.22 -5.70 3.78
CA HIS A 466 10.97 -5.19 4.38
C HIS A 466 9.73 -5.63 3.62
N LEU A 467 9.70 -5.42 2.30
CA LEU A 467 8.58 -5.82 1.45
C LEU A 467 8.37 -7.33 1.47
N ALA A 468 9.44 -8.11 1.52
CA ALA A 468 9.36 -9.56 1.55
C ALA A 468 8.81 -10.08 2.88
N PHE A 469 9.31 -9.55 4.00
CA PHE A 469 8.94 -9.99 5.34
C PHE A 469 7.55 -9.51 5.76
N SER A 470 7.17 -8.28 5.39
CA SER A 470 5.85 -7.70 5.70
C SER A 470 4.81 -7.95 4.61
N SER A 471 5.13 -8.73 3.57
CA SER A 471 4.26 -9.02 2.44
C SER A 471 2.89 -9.54 2.88
N ASP A 472 2.87 -10.56 3.75
CA ASP A 472 1.64 -11.19 4.22
C ASP A 472 0.77 -10.20 5.00
N LEU A 473 1.39 -9.30 5.78
CA LEU A 473 0.66 -8.29 6.54
C LEU A 473 0.03 -7.24 5.62
N TYR A 474 0.76 -6.78 4.59
CA TYR A 474 0.21 -5.84 3.61
C TYR A 474 -0.94 -6.47 2.83
N TYR A 475 -0.81 -7.72 2.40
CA TYR A 475 -1.89 -8.42 1.72
C TYR A 475 -3.07 -8.67 2.65
N LEU A 476 -2.84 -9.09 3.89
CA LEU A 476 -3.90 -9.27 4.87
C LEU A 476 -4.68 -7.96 5.05
N GLY A 477 -3.99 -6.85 5.29
CA GLY A 477 -4.63 -5.55 5.50
C GLY A 477 -5.31 -4.97 4.26
N LEU A 478 -4.79 -5.22 3.05
CA LEU A 478 -5.47 -4.84 1.80
C LEU A 478 -6.70 -5.72 1.55
N ALA A 479 -6.60 -7.03 1.78
CA ALA A 479 -7.70 -7.96 1.62
C ALA A 479 -8.84 -7.67 2.59
N THR A 480 -8.53 -7.30 3.83
CA THR A 480 -9.52 -7.04 4.88
C THR A 480 -9.81 -5.55 5.09
N GLY A 481 -9.14 -4.62 4.40
CA GLY A 481 -9.36 -3.18 4.56
C GLY A 481 -9.00 -2.64 5.96
N THR A 482 -7.93 -3.14 6.57
CA THR A 482 -7.54 -2.79 7.96
C THR A 482 -6.20 -2.06 8.06
N LEU A 483 -5.61 -1.61 6.94
CA LEU A 483 -4.35 -0.86 6.98
C LEU A 483 -4.52 0.52 7.62
N THR A 484 -3.58 0.89 8.50
CA THR A 484 -3.47 2.26 9.00
C THR A 484 -2.96 3.22 7.91
N VAL A 485 -3.16 4.53 8.14
CA VAL A 485 -2.61 5.58 7.28
C VAL A 485 -1.09 5.49 7.23
N GLU A 486 -0.48 5.21 8.37
CA GLU A 486 0.95 5.02 8.54
C GLU A 486 1.46 3.80 7.78
N SER A 487 0.71 2.69 7.78
CA SER A 487 1.05 1.50 7.00
C SER A 487 0.98 1.75 5.50
N VAL A 488 -0.03 2.50 5.04
CA VAL A 488 -0.15 2.96 3.64
C VAL A 488 1.02 3.87 3.26
N ALA A 489 1.39 4.82 4.12
CA ALA A 489 2.57 5.66 3.91
C ALA A 489 3.85 4.80 3.84
N ASN A 490 3.96 3.80 4.70
CA ASN A 490 5.10 2.90 4.73
C ASN A 490 5.25 2.08 3.44
N LEU A 491 4.14 1.52 2.94
CA LEU A 491 4.12 0.81 1.67
C LEU A 491 4.47 1.73 0.50
N THR A 492 3.97 2.96 0.52
CA THR A 492 4.28 3.99 -0.49
C THR A 492 5.78 4.32 -0.48
N PHE A 493 6.38 4.53 0.69
CA PHE A 493 7.82 4.75 0.82
C PHE A 493 8.63 3.55 0.34
N GLY A 494 8.20 2.33 0.70
CA GLY A 494 8.79 1.09 0.23
C GLY A 494 8.77 0.98 -1.30
N PHE A 495 7.62 1.26 -1.91
CA PHE A 495 7.47 1.28 -3.36
C PHE A 495 8.41 2.31 -4.01
N PHE A 496 8.43 3.55 -3.53
CA PHE A 496 9.30 4.61 -4.07
C PHE A 496 10.77 4.22 -3.99
N VAL A 497 11.24 3.83 -2.80
CA VAL A 497 12.66 3.48 -2.59
C VAL A 497 13.04 2.28 -3.45
N PHE A 498 12.22 1.23 -3.48
CA PHE A 498 12.47 0.06 -4.29
C PHE A 498 12.54 0.42 -5.78
N SER A 499 11.47 1.02 -6.32
CA SER A 499 11.35 1.37 -7.73
C SER A 499 12.50 2.26 -8.18
N TYR A 500 12.74 3.34 -7.43
CA TYR A 500 13.81 4.29 -7.73
C TYR A 500 15.17 3.61 -7.77
N THR A 501 15.46 2.77 -6.77
CA THR A 501 16.79 2.16 -6.61
C THR A 501 17.01 1.03 -7.61
N TYR A 502 16.01 0.16 -7.80
CA TYR A 502 16.04 -0.95 -8.74
C TYR A 502 16.28 -0.49 -10.17
N ILE A 503 15.49 0.47 -10.67
CA ILE A 503 15.61 0.95 -12.05
C ILE A 503 16.93 1.68 -12.28
N ASN A 504 17.42 2.46 -11.30
CA ASN A 504 18.72 3.10 -11.39
C ASN A 504 19.87 2.08 -11.44
N LEU A 505 19.80 1.00 -10.66
CA LEU A 505 20.79 -0.08 -10.68
C LEU A 505 20.73 -0.90 -11.98
N LEU A 506 19.53 -1.20 -12.48
CA LEU A 506 19.31 -1.93 -13.72
C LEU A 506 19.90 -1.17 -14.91
N LYS A 507 19.63 0.14 -14.99
CA LYS A 507 20.23 0.99 -16.04
C LYS A 507 21.76 1.03 -15.89
N ALA A 508 22.29 1.15 -14.67
CA ALA A 508 23.74 1.16 -14.43
C ALA A 508 24.45 -0.16 -14.80
N ARG A 509 23.78 -1.31 -14.71
CA ARG A 509 24.34 -2.65 -15.00
C ARG A 509 24.14 -3.13 -16.43
N SER A 510 23.29 -2.48 -17.22
CA SER A 510 22.97 -2.86 -18.62
C SER A 510 24.13 -2.73 -19.63
N GLY A 511 25.39 -2.70 -19.19
CA GLY A 511 26.58 -2.58 -20.04
C GLY A 511 26.86 -1.15 -20.53
N GLU A 512 25.85 -0.29 -20.52
CA GLU A 512 26.01 1.16 -20.58
C GLU A 512 26.32 1.68 -19.17
N GLN A 513 27.59 1.65 -18.72
CA GLN A 513 28.06 2.54 -17.63
C GLN A 513 28.00 4.04 -18.04
N GLN A 514 27.17 4.37 -19.03
CA GLN A 514 27.01 5.66 -19.67
C GLN A 514 25.75 6.29 -19.10
N LEU A 515 25.88 7.44 -18.45
CA LEU A 515 24.69 8.17 -17.97
C LEU A 515 23.86 8.68 -19.17
N ASP A 516 22.67 8.12 -19.37
CA ASP A 516 21.66 8.67 -20.28
C ASP A 516 20.87 9.79 -19.58
N ARG A 517 21.20 11.03 -19.96
CA ARG A 517 20.57 12.26 -19.45
C ARG A 517 19.07 12.30 -19.70
N HIS A 518 18.60 11.86 -20.87
CA HIS A 518 17.18 11.92 -21.26
C HIS A 518 16.38 10.88 -20.48
N PHE A 519 16.91 9.65 -20.46
CA PHE A 519 16.81 8.66 -19.40
C PHE A 519 16.22 9.18 -18.09
N ARG A 520 17.17 9.78 -17.39
CA ARG A 520 17.10 10.05 -15.98
C ARG A 520 16.22 11.24 -15.65
N LEU A 521 16.25 12.28 -16.48
CA LEU A 521 15.37 13.44 -16.29
C LEU A 521 13.91 13.01 -16.34
N THR A 522 13.58 12.14 -17.28
CA THR A 522 12.25 11.56 -17.43
C THR A 522 11.90 10.69 -16.23
N TRP A 523 12.80 9.78 -15.81
CA TRP A 523 12.56 8.91 -14.66
C TRP A 523 12.34 9.68 -13.34
N GLU A 524 13.22 10.65 -13.02
CA GLU A 524 13.08 11.47 -11.81
C GLU A 524 11.80 12.31 -11.83
N THR A 525 11.41 12.84 -13.00
CA THR A 525 10.15 13.58 -13.16
C THR A 525 8.94 12.67 -13.00
N MET A 526 8.98 11.46 -13.57
CA MET A 526 7.91 10.47 -13.43
C MET A 526 7.73 10.04 -11.97
N GLN A 527 8.80 9.90 -11.19
CA GLN A 527 8.71 9.51 -9.77
C GLN A 527 7.95 10.53 -8.90
N ILE A 528 7.99 11.82 -9.25
CA ILE A 528 7.18 12.87 -8.61
C ILE A 528 5.68 12.65 -8.84
N ILE A 529 5.30 12.00 -9.94
CA ILE A 529 3.89 11.72 -10.29
C ILE A 529 3.49 10.34 -9.77
N ILE A 530 4.33 9.33 -9.99
CA ILE A 530 4.05 7.94 -9.61
C ILE A 530 3.83 7.82 -8.10
N THR A 531 4.68 8.46 -7.28
CA THR A 531 4.62 8.29 -5.82
C THR A 531 3.30 8.81 -5.23
N PRO A 532 2.83 10.05 -5.55
CA PRO A 532 1.49 10.49 -5.18
C PRO A 532 0.38 9.61 -5.75
N CYS A 533 0.47 9.16 -7.01
CA CYS A 533 -0.55 8.27 -7.58
C CYS A 533 -0.68 6.96 -6.80
N VAL A 534 0.44 6.33 -6.42
CA VAL A 534 0.44 5.12 -5.58
C VAL A 534 -0.15 5.42 -4.20
N ALA A 535 0.24 6.53 -3.56
CA ALA A 535 -0.30 6.94 -2.27
C ALA A 535 -1.82 7.16 -2.33
N THR A 536 -2.31 7.91 -3.32
CA THR A 536 -3.73 8.18 -3.52
C THR A 536 -4.51 6.91 -3.80
N LEU A 537 -3.99 6.02 -4.65
CA LEU A 537 -4.62 4.73 -4.93
C LEU A 537 -4.75 3.90 -3.65
N LEU A 538 -3.65 3.70 -2.91
CA LEU A 538 -3.65 2.93 -1.66
C LEU A 538 -4.58 3.54 -0.60
N LEU A 539 -4.58 4.88 -0.45
CA LEU A 539 -5.48 5.55 0.48
C LEU A 539 -6.95 5.38 0.08
N SER A 540 -7.27 5.43 -1.22
CA SER A 540 -8.65 5.28 -1.70
C SER A 540 -9.25 3.91 -1.45
N VAL A 541 -8.41 2.87 -1.33
CA VAL A 541 -8.85 1.48 -1.14
C VAL A 541 -8.56 0.93 0.25
N ARG A 542 -7.98 1.72 1.16
CA ARG A 542 -7.48 1.22 2.46
C ARG A 542 -8.57 0.61 3.35
N GLU A 543 -9.78 1.16 3.29
CA GLU A 543 -10.97 0.72 4.06
C GLU A 543 -11.87 -0.19 3.21
N THR A 544 -11.52 -0.40 1.94
CA THR A 544 -12.23 -1.34 1.08
C THR A 544 -11.59 -2.73 1.26
N SER A 545 -12.40 -3.74 1.52
CA SER A 545 -11.93 -5.12 1.52
C SER A 545 -11.65 -5.52 0.07
N LEU A 546 -10.36 -5.60 -0.30
CA LEU A 546 -9.91 -6.03 -1.63
C LEU A 546 -9.69 -7.55 -1.64
N SER A 547 -10.74 -8.28 -1.31
CA SER A 547 -10.71 -9.74 -1.13
C SER A 547 -10.29 -10.50 -2.39
N PHE A 548 -10.43 -9.92 -3.59
CA PHE A 548 -9.91 -10.47 -4.84
C PHE A 548 -8.38 -10.75 -4.81
N PHE A 549 -7.62 -10.05 -3.95
CA PHE A 549 -6.20 -10.37 -3.76
C PHE A 549 -5.99 -11.78 -3.23
N VAL A 550 -6.91 -12.28 -2.40
CA VAL A 550 -6.86 -13.65 -1.90
C VAL A 550 -7.13 -14.62 -3.03
N ASP A 551 -8.15 -14.38 -3.86
CA ASP A 551 -8.50 -15.29 -4.96
C ASP A 551 -7.43 -15.37 -6.05
N TRP A 552 -6.82 -14.24 -6.41
CA TRP A 552 -5.83 -14.21 -7.49
C TRP A 552 -4.41 -14.55 -7.02
N ASN A 553 -4.07 -14.16 -5.79
CA ASN A 553 -2.70 -14.22 -5.28
C ASN A 553 -2.56 -15.08 -4.01
N GLY A 554 -3.57 -15.85 -3.63
CA GLY A 554 -3.51 -16.68 -2.43
C GLY A 554 -4.59 -17.74 -2.37
N GLU A 555 -4.82 -18.22 -1.15
CA GLU A 555 -5.88 -19.16 -0.80
C GLU A 555 -6.24 -18.93 0.67
N LEU A 556 -7.53 -18.83 0.98
CA LEU A 556 -8.01 -18.89 2.36
C LEU A 556 -8.05 -20.35 2.80
N LEU A 557 -7.12 -20.74 3.67
CA LEU A 557 -7.04 -22.08 4.22
C LEU A 557 -7.84 -22.16 5.52
N ARG A 558 -8.61 -23.23 5.66
CA ARG A 558 -9.34 -23.54 6.89
C ARG A 558 -8.70 -24.72 7.58
N LYS A 559 -8.59 -24.68 8.91
CA LYS A 559 -7.98 -25.72 9.75
C LYS A 559 -8.63 -27.09 9.59
N THR A 560 -9.91 -27.12 9.22
CA THR A 560 -10.68 -28.33 8.89
C THR A 560 -10.18 -29.05 7.63
N THR A 561 -9.40 -28.38 6.78
CA THR A 561 -8.78 -28.98 5.59
C THR A 561 -7.38 -29.52 5.89
N ALA A 562 -6.94 -30.56 5.18
CA ALA A 562 -5.60 -31.13 5.36
C ALA A 562 -4.47 -30.10 5.16
N ARG A 563 -4.65 -29.16 4.23
CA ARG A 563 -3.70 -28.09 3.96
C ARG A 563 -3.73 -27.03 5.05
N GLY A 564 -4.91 -26.58 5.50
CA GLY A 564 -5.02 -25.62 6.59
C GLY A 564 -4.50 -26.15 7.92
N ALA A 565 -4.73 -27.43 8.24
CA ALA A 565 -4.13 -28.06 9.43
C ALA A 565 -2.60 -27.98 9.45
N LYS A 566 -1.95 -27.97 8.28
CA LYS A 566 -0.49 -27.84 8.15
C LYS A 566 0.00 -26.39 8.29
N TYR A 567 -0.73 -25.42 7.71
CA TYR A 567 -0.25 -24.03 7.58
C TYR A 567 -0.84 -23.05 8.61
N CYS A 568 -2.08 -23.25 9.05
CA CYS A 568 -2.78 -22.32 9.94
C CYS A 568 -2.45 -22.49 11.43
N LYS A 569 -1.57 -23.45 11.77
CA LYS A 569 -1.08 -23.70 13.14
C LYS A 569 -2.25 -23.83 14.13
N LEU A 570 -2.38 -22.88 15.07
CA LEU A 570 -3.42 -22.88 16.10
C LEU A 570 -4.72 -22.21 15.64
N ASN A 571 -4.67 -21.40 14.58
CA ASN A 571 -5.78 -20.58 14.11
C ASN A 571 -6.75 -21.39 13.24
N ASP A 572 -8.04 -21.06 13.33
CA ASP A 572 -9.10 -21.78 12.61
C ASP A 572 -9.09 -21.48 11.11
N SER A 573 -8.61 -20.31 10.71
CA SER A 573 -8.34 -19.97 9.31
C SER A 573 -7.03 -19.20 9.15
N CYS A 574 -6.44 -19.28 7.97
CA CYS A 574 -5.31 -18.45 7.60
C CYS A 574 -5.23 -18.23 6.09
N ILE A 575 -4.71 -17.08 5.67
CA ILE A 575 -4.44 -16.80 4.26
C ILE A 575 -3.01 -17.19 3.93
N LEU A 576 -2.86 -18.00 2.88
CA LEU A 576 -1.58 -18.34 2.29
C LEU A 576 -1.42 -17.59 0.96
N MET A 577 -0.43 -16.70 0.88
CA MET A 577 -0.15 -15.93 -0.33
C MET A 577 0.86 -16.66 -1.22
N ASN A 578 0.63 -16.64 -2.54
CA ASN A 578 1.44 -17.29 -3.56
C ASN A 578 2.59 -16.39 -4.04
N VAL A 579 2.33 -15.11 -4.33
CA VAL A 579 3.33 -14.16 -4.81
C VAL A 579 3.64 -13.09 -3.76
N ASN A 580 4.92 -13.00 -3.41
CA ASN A 580 5.42 -12.00 -2.49
C ASN A 580 5.32 -10.58 -3.06
N LEU A 581 4.97 -9.60 -2.22
CA LEU A 581 4.81 -8.21 -2.60
C LEU A 581 6.07 -7.60 -3.24
N ALA A 582 7.27 -8.02 -2.84
CA ALA A 582 8.52 -7.58 -3.46
C ALA A 582 8.59 -7.93 -4.96
N VAL A 583 8.02 -9.07 -5.37
CA VAL A 583 7.93 -9.48 -6.78
C VAL A 583 6.92 -8.61 -7.53
N VAL A 584 5.78 -8.31 -6.92
CA VAL A 584 4.76 -7.42 -7.52
C VAL A 584 5.35 -6.03 -7.75
N VAL A 585 6.03 -5.47 -6.73
CA VAL A 585 6.71 -4.17 -6.84
C VAL A 585 7.81 -4.21 -7.90
N LEU A 586 8.56 -5.30 -8.04
CA LEU A 586 9.56 -5.50 -9.10
C LEU A 586 8.93 -5.42 -10.50
N VAL A 587 7.84 -6.15 -10.74
CA VAL A 587 7.15 -6.17 -12.04
C VAL A 587 6.63 -4.77 -12.39
N ILE A 588 5.92 -4.12 -11.46
CA ILE A 588 5.39 -2.76 -11.66
C ILE A 588 6.53 -1.78 -11.93
N SER A 589 7.62 -1.84 -11.15
CA SER A 589 8.78 -0.97 -11.32
C SER A 589 9.41 -1.17 -12.70
N THR A 590 9.52 -2.41 -13.17
CA THR A 590 10.07 -2.75 -14.50
C THR A 590 9.21 -2.15 -15.62
N VAL A 591 7.88 -2.30 -15.54
CA VAL A 591 6.95 -1.72 -16.52
C VAL A 591 7.09 -0.19 -16.55
N LEU A 592 7.11 0.46 -15.39
CA LEU A 592 7.30 1.92 -15.29
C LEU A 592 8.66 2.35 -15.85
N GLY A 593 9.72 1.57 -15.61
CA GLY A 593 11.05 1.80 -16.18
C GLY A 593 11.07 1.70 -17.70
N LEU A 594 10.35 0.74 -18.29
CA LEU A 594 10.20 0.63 -19.75
C LEU A 594 9.44 1.81 -20.35
N ILE A 595 8.37 2.28 -19.67
CA ILE A 595 7.63 3.48 -20.10
C ILE A 595 8.54 4.71 -20.07
N ALA A 596 9.35 4.87 -19.02
CA ALA A 596 10.31 5.96 -18.93
C ALA A 596 11.37 5.88 -20.04
N PHE A 597 11.83 4.68 -20.39
CA PHE A 597 12.76 4.45 -21.49
C PHE A 597 12.16 4.86 -22.85
N ALA A 598 10.95 4.39 -23.15
CA ALA A 598 10.24 4.73 -24.38
C ALA A 598 9.99 6.25 -24.48
N THR A 599 9.54 6.87 -23.39
CA THR A 599 9.29 8.31 -23.31
C THR A 599 10.56 9.11 -23.56
N SER A 600 11.67 8.70 -22.93
CA SER A 600 12.97 9.34 -23.10
C SER A 600 13.48 9.23 -24.54
N PHE A 601 13.31 8.07 -25.17
CA PHE A 601 13.66 7.86 -26.58
C PHE A 601 12.87 8.78 -27.52
N ILE A 602 11.57 8.96 -27.28
CA ILE A 602 10.71 9.88 -28.04
C ILE A 602 11.19 11.33 -27.86
N ILE A 603 11.50 11.75 -26.63
CA ILE A 603 12.00 13.10 -26.33
C ILE A 603 13.33 13.35 -27.06
N GLN A 604 14.26 12.40 -27.00
CA GLN A 604 15.56 12.49 -27.67
C GLN A 604 15.42 12.58 -29.19
N LYS A 605 14.54 11.78 -29.79
CA LYS A 605 14.28 11.83 -31.24
C LYS A 605 13.68 13.17 -31.68
N ARG A 606 12.77 13.73 -30.87
CA ARG A 606 12.18 15.06 -31.12
C ARG A 606 13.18 16.19 -30.92
N SER A 607 14.05 16.13 -29.93
CA SER A 607 15.07 17.17 -29.72
C SER A 607 16.06 17.21 -30.88
N LYS A 608 16.56 16.05 -31.32
CA LYS A 608 17.46 15.93 -32.49
C LYS A 608 16.80 16.45 -33.77
N HIS A 609 15.50 16.17 -33.95
CA HIS A 609 14.74 16.70 -35.08
C HIS A 609 14.63 18.24 -35.05
N TRP A 610 14.37 18.82 -33.88
CA TRP A 610 14.24 20.27 -33.72
C TRP A 610 15.58 21.01 -33.81
N GLU A 611 16.65 20.42 -33.28
CA GLU A 611 18.03 20.90 -33.46
C GLU A 611 18.44 20.87 -34.93
N ASN A 612 18.07 19.83 -35.68
CA ASN A 612 18.28 19.77 -37.13
C ASN A 612 17.48 20.84 -37.89
N ILE A 613 16.26 21.17 -37.45
CA ILE A 613 15.48 22.26 -38.05
C ILE A 613 16.08 23.63 -37.71
N GLN A 614 16.54 23.84 -36.46
CA GLN A 614 17.19 25.08 -36.06
C GLN A 614 18.56 25.27 -36.72
N SER A 615 19.36 24.21 -36.87
CA SER A 615 20.63 24.24 -37.59
C SER A 615 20.39 24.51 -39.08
N PHE A 616 19.33 23.94 -39.67
CA PHE A 616 18.90 24.26 -41.03
C PHE A 616 18.46 25.73 -41.16
N ALA A 617 17.60 26.23 -40.28
CA ALA A 617 17.13 27.62 -40.28
C ALA A 617 18.27 28.65 -40.04
N SER A 618 19.24 28.31 -39.19
CA SER A 618 20.43 29.14 -38.96
C SER A 618 21.45 29.04 -40.09
N SER A 619 21.56 27.90 -40.78
CA SER A 619 22.40 27.75 -41.99
C SER A 619 21.85 28.50 -43.20
N VAL A 620 20.53 28.69 -43.27
CA VAL A 620 19.88 29.53 -44.29
C VAL A 620 20.08 31.03 -43.98
N SER A 621 20.20 31.39 -42.70
CA SER A 621 20.51 32.76 -42.24
C SER A 621 22.00 33.13 -42.35
N SER A 622 22.91 32.16 -42.28
CA SER A 622 24.37 32.40 -42.29
C SER A 622 25.05 32.30 -43.66
N ARG A 623 24.30 32.19 -44.77
CA ARG A 623 24.90 32.17 -46.13
C ARG A 623 25.55 33.49 -46.59
N THR A 624 25.65 34.50 -45.72
CA THR A 624 26.32 35.78 -46.04
C THR A 624 27.55 36.11 -45.18
N ALA A 625 28.10 35.19 -44.38
CA ALA A 625 29.36 35.48 -43.69
C ALA A 625 30.28 34.25 -43.52
N SER A 626 31.49 34.42 -44.08
CA SER A 626 32.73 33.71 -43.75
C SER A 626 33.00 32.36 -44.44
N LEU A 627 33.54 32.45 -45.66
CA LEU A 627 34.59 31.56 -46.16
C LEU A 627 35.79 31.62 -45.19
N TYR A 628 35.97 30.63 -44.33
CA TYR A 628 37.30 30.16 -43.93
C TYR A 628 37.22 28.66 -43.64
N ALA A 629 38.05 27.93 -44.37
CA ALA A 629 37.99 26.50 -44.55
C ALA A 629 38.24 25.68 -43.27
N THR A 630 37.38 24.69 -43.07
CA THR A 630 37.56 23.50 -42.26
C THR A 630 38.81 22.72 -42.67
N LYS A 631 39.73 22.47 -41.72
CA LYS A 631 40.62 21.30 -41.75
C LYS A 631 39.99 20.16 -40.94
N PRO A 632 40.06 18.90 -41.39
CA PRO A 632 39.54 17.76 -40.63
C PRO A 632 40.46 17.47 -39.45
N VAL A 633 39.89 17.39 -38.24
CA VAL A 633 40.61 17.14 -36.99
C VAL A 633 41.04 15.67 -36.93
N LEU A 634 42.36 15.47 -36.92
CA LEU A 634 43.08 14.23 -36.70
C LEU A 634 42.76 13.63 -35.31
N LEU A 635 42.84 12.30 -35.20
CA LEU A 635 42.84 11.46 -33.97
C LEU A 635 42.67 12.20 -32.62
N HIS A 636 41.55 11.96 -31.93
CA HIS A 636 41.26 12.57 -30.62
C HIS A 636 42.30 12.17 -29.55
N GLU A 637 43.34 13.00 -29.39
CA GLU A 637 44.26 12.94 -28.25
C GLU A 637 43.45 13.12 -26.95
N LEU A 638 43.70 12.24 -25.97
CA LEU A 638 43.08 12.31 -24.64
C LEU A 638 43.55 13.59 -23.96
N THR A 639 42.67 14.26 -23.21
CA THR A 639 43.13 15.35 -22.33
C THR A 639 44.02 14.79 -21.24
N SER A 640 44.86 15.62 -20.62
CA SER A 640 45.74 15.19 -19.51
C SER A 640 44.95 14.59 -18.35
N PHE A 641 43.71 15.05 -18.15
CA PHE A 641 42.76 14.46 -17.21
C PHE A 641 42.27 13.08 -17.62
N GLU A 642 41.87 12.90 -18.87
CA GLU A 642 41.43 11.59 -19.37
C GLU A 642 42.58 10.57 -19.33
N GLN A 643 43.80 11.00 -19.63
CA GLN A 643 45.00 10.18 -19.62
C GLN A 643 45.41 9.75 -18.20
N HIS A 644 45.53 10.70 -17.26
CA HIS A 644 46.12 10.43 -15.94
C HIS A 644 45.10 10.09 -14.85
N CYS A 645 43.82 10.45 -15.02
CA CYS A 645 42.78 10.18 -14.04
C CYS A 645 41.79 9.09 -14.49
N LEU A 646 41.40 9.06 -15.78
CA LEU A 646 40.35 8.14 -16.26
C LEU A 646 40.89 6.92 -17.01
N GLY A 647 42.08 7.03 -17.63
CA GLY A 647 42.66 6.02 -18.51
C GLY A 647 41.87 5.77 -19.81
N CYS A 648 40.87 6.58 -20.13
CA CYS A 648 40.02 6.45 -21.31
C CYS A 648 39.28 7.76 -21.63
N PRO A 649 38.74 7.92 -22.86
CA PRO A 649 37.96 9.10 -23.22
C PRO A 649 36.70 9.21 -22.34
N PHE A 650 36.35 10.43 -21.94
CA PHE A 650 35.14 10.73 -21.18
C PHE A 650 33.87 10.24 -21.88
N THR A 651 33.82 10.28 -23.22
CA THR A 651 32.72 9.75 -24.04
C THR A 651 32.46 8.26 -23.86
N LYS A 652 33.47 7.50 -23.41
CA LYS A 652 33.32 6.09 -23.04
C LYS A 652 32.50 5.93 -21.76
N LEU A 653 32.58 6.91 -20.86
CA LEU A 653 31.91 6.93 -19.55
C LEU A 653 30.58 7.72 -19.56
N PHE A 654 30.39 8.67 -20.49
CA PHE A 654 29.19 9.53 -20.57
C PHE A 654 28.82 9.83 -22.02
N LYS A 655 27.65 9.38 -22.48
CA LYS A 655 27.14 9.56 -23.85
C LYS A 655 26.22 10.78 -23.93
N ASP A 656 26.17 11.44 -25.09
CA ASP A 656 25.38 12.67 -25.31
C ASP A 656 25.70 13.81 -24.30
N CYS A 657 26.96 13.88 -23.86
CA CYS A 657 27.48 14.91 -22.94
C CYS A 657 28.63 15.74 -23.55
N ASP A 658 28.97 15.50 -24.82
CA ASP A 658 30.11 16.14 -25.51
C ASP A 658 29.96 17.66 -25.59
N ASP A 659 28.71 18.13 -25.64
CA ASP A 659 28.30 19.53 -25.70
C ASP A 659 28.79 20.36 -24.51
N PHE A 660 28.96 19.72 -23.33
CA PHE A 660 29.51 20.38 -22.15
C PHE A 660 30.78 19.71 -21.62
N ALA A 661 31.14 18.51 -22.06
CA ALA A 661 32.29 17.79 -21.52
C ALA A 661 33.62 18.37 -21.97
N TYR A 662 33.65 18.86 -23.21
CA TYR A 662 34.83 19.42 -23.83
C TYR A 662 34.62 20.89 -24.18
N MET A 663 35.67 21.67 -24.05
CA MET A 663 35.72 23.01 -24.61
C MET A 663 37.07 23.26 -25.25
N THR A 664 37.10 24.11 -26.26
CA THR A 664 38.37 24.63 -26.78
C THR A 664 38.74 25.87 -25.99
N PHE A 665 39.86 25.84 -25.29
CA PHE A 665 40.42 26.99 -24.57
C PHE A 665 41.87 27.19 -25.02
N MET A 666 42.20 28.42 -25.43
CA MET A 666 43.51 28.79 -25.98
C MET A 666 44.04 27.82 -27.06
N GLY A 667 43.15 27.33 -27.94
CA GLY A 667 43.50 26.43 -29.04
C GLY A 667 43.71 24.96 -28.65
N LYS A 668 43.63 24.60 -27.36
CA LYS A 668 43.70 23.22 -26.87
C LYS A 668 42.31 22.66 -26.54
N ARG A 669 42.16 21.33 -26.68
CA ARG A 669 40.96 20.60 -26.24
C ARG A 669 41.07 20.41 -24.74
N CYS A 670 40.12 20.94 -23.98
CA CYS A 670 40.15 20.86 -22.53
C CYS A 670 38.92 20.14 -21.99
N THR A 671 39.10 19.33 -20.94
CA THR A 671 38.01 18.82 -20.12
C THR A 671 37.44 19.97 -19.30
N THR A 672 36.13 20.18 -19.39
CA THR A 672 35.48 21.23 -18.60
C THR A 672 35.52 20.90 -17.11
N VAL A 673 35.45 21.92 -16.27
CA VAL A 673 35.28 21.75 -14.81
C VAL A 673 34.01 20.94 -14.53
N GLU A 674 32.99 21.15 -15.34
CA GLU A 674 31.74 20.40 -15.36
C GLU A 674 31.98 18.88 -15.54
N ALA A 675 32.72 18.47 -16.57
CA ALA A 675 33.09 17.07 -16.80
C ALA A 675 33.99 16.50 -15.68
N LEU A 676 34.94 17.28 -15.18
CA LEU A 676 35.82 16.87 -14.10
C LEU A 676 35.06 16.54 -12.81
N LEU A 677 34.11 17.40 -12.45
CA LEU A 677 33.21 17.16 -11.33
C LEU A 677 32.37 15.90 -11.58
N LEU A 678 31.86 15.72 -12.80
CA LEU A 678 31.08 14.55 -13.23
C LEU A 678 31.78 13.23 -12.93
N THR A 679 33.09 13.20 -13.13
CA THR A 679 33.92 12.02 -12.95
C THR A 679 34.22 11.72 -11.48
N GLY A 680 33.82 12.58 -10.53
CA GLY A 680 34.02 12.38 -9.09
C GLY A 680 35.36 12.94 -8.59
N TYR A 681 35.89 13.96 -9.25
CA TYR A 681 37.12 14.65 -8.88
C TYR A 681 36.81 16.09 -8.47
N LEU A 682 37.60 16.65 -7.56
CA LEU A 682 37.39 17.98 -6.98
C LEU A 682 38.73 18.72 -6.85
N PHE A 683 38.70 20.01 -7.15
CA PHE A 683 39.83 20.91 -6.90
C PHE A 683 39.96 21.23 -5.41
N TYR A 684 41.16 21.07 -4.87
CA TYR A 684 41.53 21.46 -3.51
C TYR A 684 42.92 22.09 -3.56
N GLY A 685 42.99 23.43 -3.45
CA GLY A 685 44.20 24.19 -3.74
C GLY A 685 44.62 24.08 -5.22
N GLN A 686 45.88 23.77 -5.46
CA GLN A 686 46.45 23.52 -6.80
C GLN A 686 46.38 22.04 -7.22
N ASN A 687 45.67 21.21 -6.46
CA ASN A 687 45.61 19.77 -6.69
C ASN A 687 44.16 19.33 -6.89
N ILE A 688 44.01 18.15 -7.49
CA ILE A 688 42.74 17.48 -7.69
C ILE A 688 42.74 16.21 -6.84
N TYR A 689 41.63 15.97 -6.16
CA TYR A 689 41.40 14.80 -5.33
C TYR A 689 40.14 14.07 -5.78
N GLN A 690 40.08 12.76 -5.51
CA GLN A 690 38.84 12.02 -5.62
C GLN A 690 37.83 12.49 -4.56
N ALA A 691 36.54 12.53 -4.90
CA ALA A 691 35.49 13.09 -4.03
C ALA A 691 35.45 12.48 -2.62
N GLY A 692 35.70 11.16 -2.49
CA GLY A 692 35.78 10.48 -1.18
C GLY A 692 36.93 10.99 -0.31
N SER A 693 38.08 11.33 -0.90
CA SER A 693 39.22 11.92 -0.20
C SER A 693 38.93 13.34 0.29
N VAL A 694 38.08 14.08 -0.41
CA VAL A 694 37.68 15.44 0.01
C VAL A 694 36.80 15.43 1.25
N VAL A 695 35.95 14.41 1.45
CA VAL A 695 35.19 14.27 2.70
C VAL A 695 36.13 14.14 3.90
N LEU A 696 37.22 13.38 3.76
CA LEU A 696 38.26 13.27 4.79
C LEU A 696 38.97 14.63 5.01
N LEU A 697 39.23 15.40 3.96
CA LEU A 697 39.81 16.76 4.07
C LEU A 697 38.86 17.76 4.74
N LEU A 698 37.55 17.62 4.56
CA LEU A 698 36.54 18.43 5.24
C LEU A 698 36.39 18.03 6.71
N MET A 699 36.36 16.73 7.02
CA MET A 699 36.39 16.20 8.38
C MET A 699 37.64 16.65 9.15
N ALA A 700 38.79 16.74 8.49
CA ALA A 700 40.03 17.23 9.08
C ALA A 700 39.93 18.66 9.65
N ARG A 701 38.93 19.45 9.26
CA ARG A 701 38.67 20.79 9.84
C ARG A 701 37.98 20.75 11.19
N LEU A 702 37.26 19.66 11.47
CA LEU A 702 36.55 19.43 12.71
C LEU A 702 37.42 18.66 13.73
N ILE A 703 38.53 18.07 13.27
CA ILE A 703 39.42 17.23 14.07
C ILE A 703 40.68 18.02 14.46
N PRO A 704 41.11 18.01 15.73
CA PRO A 704 42.37 18.64 16.13
C PRO A 704 43.57 18.09 15.36
N ARG A 705 44.44 18.98 14.85
CA ARG A 705 45.60 18.59 14.01
C ARG A 705 46.54 17.58 14.65
N LYS A 706 46.66 17.57 15.98
CA LYS A 706 47.46 16.58 16.72
C LYS A 706 46.96 15.15 16.48
N PHE A 707 45.65 14.98 16.30
CA PHE A 707 45.02 13.70 16.04
C PHE A 707 45.25 13.25 14.60
N LEU A 708 45.19 14.16 13.62
CA LEU A 708 45.43 13.85 12.20
C LEU A 708 46.85 13.33 11.91
N ARG A 709 47.85 13.74 12.70
CA ARG A 709 49.23 13.25 12.59
C ARG A 709 49.38 11.78 13.02
N THR A 710 48.45 11.27 13.84
CA THR A 710 48.48 9.89 14.34
C THR A 710 47.91 8.88 13.34
N PHE A 711 47.02 9.31 12.45
CA PHE A 711 46.45 8.44 11.42
C PHE A 711 47.26 8.52 10.12
N ASN A 712 47.97 7.44 9.78
CA ASN A 712 48.73 7.29 8.53
C ASN A 712 47.81 7.04 7.32
N VAL A 713 46.85 7.94 7.08
CA VAL A 713 45.98 7.88 5.89
C VAL A 713 46.70 8.55 4.71
N ILE A 714 46.85 7.80 3.62
CA ILE A 714 47.43 8.30 2.36
C ILE A 714 46.29 8.67 1.43
N LEU A 715 46.33 9.90 0.90
CA LEU A 715 45.41 10.40 -0.11
C LEU A 715 46.13 10.47 -1.46
N ILE A 716 45.41 10.12 -2.53
CA ILE A 716 45.89 10.25 -3.90
C ILE A 716 45.42 11.61 -4.44
N ARG A 717 46.33 12.33 -5.09
CA ARG A 717 46.08 13.65 -5.70
C ARG A 717 46.78 13.79 -7.06
N TRP A 718 46.32 14.73 -7.87
CA TRP A 718 46.95 15.11 -9.15
C TRP A 718 47.27 16.60 -9.11
N HIS A 719 48.49 17.00 -9.44
CA HIS A 719 48.89 18.41 -9.46
C HIS A 719 48.51 19.03 -10.81
N MET A 720 47.97 20.25 -10.78
CA MET A 720 47.63 21.02 -11.98
C MET A 720 48.72 22.05 -12.27
N ASP A 721 49.30 21.97 -13.47
CA ASP A 721 50.27 22.95 -13.94
C ASP A 721 49.59 24.33 -14.16
N PRO A 722 50.04 25.40 -13.49
CA PRO A 722 49.44 26.72 -13.60
C PRO A 722 49.71 27.43 -14.94
N GLU A 723 50.68 26.99 -15.74
CA GLU A 723 51.02 27.63 -17.03
C GLU A 723 50.17 27.10 -18.18
N ASP A 724 49.95 25.78 -18.25
CA ASP A 724 49.29 25.14 -19.39
C ASP A 724 48.02 24.33 -19.04
N GLY A 725 47.70 24.23 -17.75
CA GLY A 725 46.49 23.57 -17.27
C GLY A 725 46.50 22.04 -17.39
N SER A 726 47.67 21.41 -17.58
CA SER A 726 47.83 19.96 -17.64
C SER A 726 47.91 19.33 -16.24
N LEU A 727 47.60 18.03 -16.15
CA LEU A 727 47.75 17.25 -14.92
C LEU A 727 48.96 16.34 -14.93
N THR A 728 49.60 16.24 -13.76
CA THR A 728 50.64 15.23 -13.49
C THR A 728 50.05 13.81 -13.36
N HIS A 729 50.92 12.81 -13.29
CA HIS A 729 50.54 11.48 -12.81
C HIS A 729 50.05 11.53 -11.34
N ALA A 730 49.44 10.44 -10.88
CA ALA A 730 48.93 10.32 -9.52
C ALA A 730 50.05 10.43 -8.47
N LEU A 731 49.91 11.36 -7.53
CA LEU A 731 50.82 11.61 -6.42
C LEU A 731 50.17 11.17 -5.11
N SER A 732 50.96 10.61 -4.19
CA SER A 732 50.51 10.31 -2.82
C SER A 732 50.84 11.45 -1.86
N CYS A 733 49.90 11.81 -0.98
CA CYS A 733 50.09 12.80 0.07
C CYS A 733 49.48 12.30 1.38
N THR A 734 50.12 12.56 2.52
CA THR A 734 49.52 12.19 3.81
C THR A 734 48.33 13.10 4.13
N TRP A 735 47.33 12.56 4.83
CA TRP A 735 46.13 13.30 5.22
C TRP A 735 46.46 14.57 6.01
N PHE A 736 47.48 14.52 6.87
CA PHE A 736 48.02 15.68 7.58
C PHE A 736 48.49 16.80 6.62
N HIS A 737 49.33 16.47 5.64
CA HIS A 737 49.85 17.47 4.69
C HIS A 737 48.76 18.00 3.76
N ALA A 738 47.89 17.12 3.26
CA ALA A 738 46.77 17.53 2.40
C ALA A 738 45.77 18.43 3.15
N SER A 739 45.58 18.23 4.45
CA SER A 739 44.69 19.08 5.28
C SER A 739 45.18 20.53 5.47
N ASN A 740 46.45 20.81 5.17
CA ASN A 740 47.01 22.18 5.20
C ASN A 740 46.67 22.99 3.95
N GLU A 741 46.17 22.34 2.88
CA GLU A 741 45.84 23.03 1.63
C GLU A 741 44.55 23.87 1.79
N ASN A 742 44.52 25.01 1.12
CA ASN A 742 43.36 25.90 1.14
C ASN A 742 42.33 25.48 0.09
N TYR A 743 41.09 25.29 0.53
CA TYR A 743 39.97 24.95 -0.36
C TYR A 743 39.36 26.19 -0.98
N LYS A 744 39.50 26.34 -2.30
CA LYS A 744 38.79 27.35 -3.08
C LYS A 744 38.36 26.80 -4.45
N LEU A 745 37.25 26.08 -4.50
CA LEU A 745 36.67 25.62 -5.78
C LEU A 745 36.24 26.77 -6.72
N SER A 746 36.20 28.02 -6.23
CA SER A 746 36.03 29.22 -7.05
C SER A 746 37.13 29.39 -8.10
N GLU A 747 38.29 28.75 -7.89
CA GLU A 747 39.48 28.82 -8.75
C GLU A 747 39.54 27.67 -9.78
N ALA A 748 38.51 26.81 -9.84
CA ALA A 748 38.46 25.68 -10.76
C ALA A 748 38.42 26.12 -12.24
N THR A 749 39.33 25.57 -13.04
CA THR A 749 39.57 25.90 -14.46
C THR A 749 39.52 24.63 -15.31
N PRO A 750 39.22 24.73 -16.62
CA PRO A 750 39.23 23.57 -17.51
C PRO A 750 40.66 23.02 -17.63
N LEU A 751 40.79 21.71 -17.80
CA LEU A 751 42.09 21.02 -17.87
C LEU A 751 42.41 20.65 -19.30
N SER A 752 43.64 20.93 -19.75
CA SER A 752 44.09 20.61 -21.11
C SER A 752 44.23 19.11 -21.34
#